data_AF-A0A1G3MC41-F1
#
_entry.id   AF-A0A1G3MC41-F1
#
_cell.length_a   1.000
_cell.length_b   1.000
_cell.length_c   1.000
_cell.angle_alpha   90.00
_cell.angle_beta   90.00
_cell.angle_gamma   90.00
#
_symmetry.space_group_name_H-M   'P 1'
#
loop_
_entity.id
_entity.type
_entity.pdbx_description
1 polymer ?
#
loop_
_entity_poly.entity_id
_entity_poly.type
_entity_poly.pdbx_seq_one_letter_code
_entity_poly.pdbx_strand_id
1 'polypeptide(L)'
;MEPAAGMCYLPEQEEPAMRSPPVALIAAVVLSSLAAVAAAAPVRIRVEAPVVDPATPETREAVAELLEMTAAMSARLHGASIELVSDPQSSAAYALAITAALGRDNPAIVVTLKRLSDGAQSAPYSWLGPVKPELPTLLARAVFLQWSSLTGLASPAAAPEVVAELPAALIQQYAYPWALAARDDGLIVAALGTSCVELDHALRVVSEPGKPLAEGGLASYALGLALTPGGTVILKPAQGRDLWRVAPGGGAPQKIPTGLEVVTAPIAALPDGSVLVVDPTARKAYRLAPGRKRAELPLFANAYEYIAWLSVGPDATIWIYDPVLKAFRIMTPEGAVADYMLPLVDPTRPLTPLSMAIGPDGSSVVLSSGRLHRFLRDGSLVWNMDSLPGADNESLPTAGSVAVDWRRGLIYVADTTGRRIVQLLDRAYCRQRGIRNELEEALAAARARRAVDEPAALAQEAALYEAAGSPLMAKAAWQRLQDADPGNSRAGERLLAIEVSELSAAASELDARTREVFRTVGIETARPTYMQAVQKYELLLSKSPGDKAARAAMESLQSLFREKSPAGGRTPPLAITEAALVPLFPSLMLHYAAHPAGSVSVRNVSAAAAGNLRARGMIPRFMDFPAEAPALAWLAPGASASFPLTLALNRTVLELQEDLVVQASIEITFAAGGSEQTVARVLPVTVHRNTALTWDDTAKIASFVTPNEEVVNGFARRALAPPGEEKRFLLSPKLFQAMRVCDALAAHGVTYVEDPASPISRALGKPAVIDTVQPPRVTLLNRAGDCDDTTALLASLLEAIGVRTAILTTPGHIFLAFDTGEPAESARYLSDQKLLVIGRVGSAWIPVETTTPLQHGFLSAWAAGSQLVRAYQANGPFEFIPLAEARALYPALPLPPSTIAVAEPARSAVDGLYEASLAGFTASLYTAKLAGLETRLQGLSGTQAARLRVQQGILQAMFGRLAEAGRAFETARKEDPGLVAPYVNLANVLLVEKKAEAALAVIRDGLARSSGSPLLNLAAARCWAAKGDRRRAAEHLAKVRASDPALADRYALILGIDQGSPRAADEGDRFPALLWGGGE
;
A
#
# COMPACT_ATOMS: atom_id res chain seq x y z
N MET A 1 -52.49 7.94 47.91
CA MET A 1 -53.42 8.87 47.24
C MET A 1 -52.56 9.97 46.62
N GLU A 2 -52.76 10.15 45.31
CA GLU A 2 -52.38 11.28 44.42
C GLU A 2 -52.31 12.68 45.08
N PRO A 3 -51.91 13.77 44.35
CA PRO A 3 -50.94 13.94 43.25
C PRO A 3 -50.09 15.25 43.40
N ALA A 4 -49.40 15.64 42.33
CA ALA A 4 -49.05 17.02 41.90
C ALA A 4 -47.75 17.71 42.39
N ALA A 5 -46.95 18.08 41.37
CA ALA A 5 -46.32 19.39 41.11
C ALA A 5 -45.40 20.08 42.13
N GLY A 6 -44.21 20.48 41.64
CA GLY A 6 -43.75 21.87 41.79
C GLY A 6 -42.50 22.13 42.62
N MET A 7 -41.33 21.89 42.01
CA MET A 7 -40.16 22.80 41.93
C MET A 7 -40.05 24.01 42.90
N CYS A 8 -38.94 24.14 43.67
CA CYS A 8 -37.77 25.00 43.34
C CYS A 8 -36.85 25.38 44.54
N TYR A 9 -35.54 25.19 44.30
CA TYR A 9 -34.33 25.98 44.66
C TYR A 9 -33.75 26.12 46.10
N LEU A 10 -32.66 25.34 46.31
CA LEU A 10 -31.26 25.64 46.77
C LEU A 10 -30.97 26.61 47.95
N PRO A 11 -29.96 26.30 48.82
CA PRO A 11 -28.55 26.59 48.49
C PRO A 11 -27.46 25.58 48.97
N GLU A 12 -26.25 25.83 48.44
CA GLU A 12 -24.94 25.15 48.60
C GLU A 12 -24.28 25.25 49.99
N GLN A 13 -23.47 24.26 50.38
CA GLN A 13 -21.99 24.33 50.45
C GLN A 13 -21.30 23.09 51.08
N GLU A 14 -20.28 22.60 50.34
CA GLU A 14 -18.94 22.08 50.70
C GLU A 14 -18.68 20.71 51.42
N GLU A 15 -17.53 20.15 51.03
CA GLU A 15 -17.03 18.75 50.87
C GLU A 15 -16.26 18.16 52.09
N PRO A 16 -15.92 16.83 52.21
CA PRO A 16 -14.76 16.24 51.48
C PRO A 16 -14.66 14.69 51.23
N ALA A 17 -13.89 14.35 50.18
CA ALA A 17 -12.90 13.27 49.95
C ALA A 17 -13.06 11.76 50.34
N MET A 18 -12.97 10.93 49.28
CA MET A 18 -12.28 9.64 49.06
C MET A 18 -12.43 8.42 50.01
N ARG A 19 -12.96 7.31 49.46
CA ARG A 19 -12.37 5.94 49.51
C ARG A 19 -12.98 5.03 48.43
N SER A 20 -12.13 4.48 47.56
CA SER A 20 -12.45 3.55 46.46
C SER A 20 -12.82 2.15 46.98
N PRO A 21 -13.81 1.43 46.39
CA PRO A 21 -14.03 0.00 46.65
C PRO A 21 -13.16 -0.89 45.73
N PRO A 22 -12.96 -2.18 46.07
CA PRO A 22 -11.81 -2.95 45.63
C PRO A 22 -11.97 -3.54 44.22
N VAL A 23 -10.89 -3.41 43.45
CA VAL A 23 -10.65 -3.84 42.06
C VAL A 23 -10.83 -5.36 41.82
N ALA A 24 -11.08 -6.16 42.85
CA ALA A 24 -11.09 -7.62 42.75
C ALA A 24 -12.39 -8.23 42.17
N LEU A 25 -13.54 -7.55 42.23
CA LEU A 25 -14.82 -8.15 41.78
C LEU A 25 -15.17 -7.87 40.30
N ILE A 26 -14.59 -6.81 39.70
CA ILE A 26 -14.77 -6.50 38.28
C ILE A 26 -13.82 -7.36 37.41
N ALA A 27 -12.70 -7.83 37.96
CA ALA A 27 -11.83 -8.78 37.29
C ALA A 27 -12.52 -10.14 37.08
N ALA A 28 -13.34 -10.63 38.02
CA ALA A 28 -13.94 -11.97 37.92
C ALA A 28 -15.11 -12.10 36.90
N VAL A 29 -15.75 -10.99 36.54
CA VAL A 29 -16.86 -10.96 35.55
C VAL A 29 -16.38 -10.53 34.16
N VAL A 30 -15.24 -9.83 34.07
CA VAL A 30 -14.58 -9.52 32.79
C VAL A 30 -13.63 -10.65 32.32
N LEU A 31 -13.13 -11.50 33.24
CA LEU A 31 -12.35 -12.70 32.89
C LEU A 31 -13.19 -13.93 32.50
N SER A 32 -14.50 -13.95 32.76
CA SER A 32 -15.37 -15.09 32.41
C SER A 32 -16.01 -14.97 31.01
N SER A 33 -15.86 -13.84 30.33
CA SER A 33 -16.21 -13.65 28.91
C SER A 33 -14.99 -13.54 27.98
N LEU A 34 -13.77 -13.64 28.53
CA LEU A 34 -12.49 -13.71 27.82
C LEU A 34 -11.76 -15.06 27.99
N ALA A 35 -12.38 -16.04 28.65
CA ALA A 35 -11.84 -17.38 28.85
C ALA A 35 -12.85 -18.46 28.47
N ALA A 36 -13.25 -18.48 27.20
CA ALA A 36 -13.86 -19.65 26.55
C ALA A 36 -13.44 -19.75 25.08
N VAL A 37 -12.14 -19.55 24.82
CA VAL A 37 -11.45 -20.29 23.76
C VAL A 37 -10.27 -20.95 24.47
N ALA A 38 -10.53 -22.04 25.19
CA ALA A 38 -9.55 -23.10 25.18
C ALA A 38 -9.40 -23.43 23.69
N ALA A 39 -8.26 -23.12 23.09
CA ALA A 39 -7.96 -23.53 21.73
C ALA A 39 -8.06 -25.06 21.72
N ALA A 40 -9.20 -25.59 21.28
CA ALA A 40 -9.37 -27.01 21.11
C ALA A 40 -8.22 -27.48 20.21
N ALA A 41 -7.60 -28.60 20.55
CA ALA A 41 -6.55 -29.15 19.70
C ALA A 41 -7.07 -29.26 18.26
N PRO A 42 -6.26 -28.93 17.23
CA PRO A 42 -6.70 -28.96 15.86
C PRO A 42 -7.21 -30.35 15.50
N VAL A 43 -8.25 -30.39 14.66
CA VAL A 43 -8.82 -31.65 14.19
C VAL A 43 -7.82 -32.32 13.26
N ARG A 44 -7.41 -33.53 13.62
CA ARG A 44 -6.50 -34.32 12.80
C ARG A 44 -7.22 -34.95 11.60
N ILE A 45 -6.67 -34.70 10.43
CA ILE A 45 -7.07 -35.26 9.15
C ILE A 45 -5.92 -36.16 8.66
N ARG A 46 -6.20 -37.46 8.55
CA ARG A 46 -5.22 -38.42 8.04
C ARG A 46 -5.17 -38.35 6.51
N VAL A 47 -3.99 -38.14 5.95
CA VAL A 47 -3.76 -38.21 4.50
C VAL A 47 -3.63 -39.68 4.09
N GLU A 48 -4.53 -40.16 3.23
CA GLU A 48 -4.46 -41.52 2.70
C GLU A 48 -3.38 -41.64 1.62
N ALA A 49 -2.94 -42.87 1.33
CA ALA A 49 -1.98 -43.11 0.25
C ALA A 49 -2.56 -42.62 -1.09
N PRO A 50 -1.91 -41.68 -1.79
CA PRO A 50 -2.46 -41.08 -2.99
C PRO A 50 -2.49 -42.10 -4.14
N VAL A 51 -3.56 -42.07 -4.93
CA VAL A 51 -3.67 -42.81 -6.19
C VAL A 51 -3.04 -41.97 -7.30
N VAL A 52 -1.95 -42.44 -7.91
CA VAL A 52 -1.18 -41.69 -8.92
C VAL A 52 -1.22 -42.38 -10.28
N ASP A 53 -1.56 -41.65 -11.36
CA ASP A 53 -1.59 -42.13 -12.77
C ASP A 53 -0.78 -41.21 -13.71
N PRO A 54 0.27 -41.67 -14.40
CA PRO A 54 0.91 -42.98 -14.27
C PRO A 54 1.70 -43.06 -12.95
N ALA A 55 1.79 -44.25 -12.37
CA ALA A 55 2.45 -44.47 -11.07
C ALA A 55 3.97 -44.64 -11.17
N THR A 56 4.67 -43.74 -11.88
CA THR A 56 6.15 -43.71 -12.00
C THR A 56 6.83 -43.17 -10.74
N PRO A 57 8.13 -43.46 -10.48
CA PRO A 57 8.87 -42.89 -9.36
C PRO A 57 8.80 -41.35 -9.30
N GLU A 58 8.96 -40.69 -10.45
CA GLU A 58 9.00 -39.24 -10.58
C GLU A 58 7.64 -38.61 -10.24
N THR A 59 6.54 -39.19 -10.74
CA THR A 59 5.18 -38.70 -10.42
C THR A 59 4.79 -38.95 -8.98
N ARG A 60 5.26 -40.04 -8.35
CA ARG A 60 5.04 -40.28 -6.91
C ARG A 60 5.79 -39.28 -6.05
N GLU A 61 7.04 -38.98 -6.40
CA GLU A 61 7.86 -37.98 -5.69
C GLU A 61 7.24 -36.58 -5.81
N ALA A 62 6.82 -36.19 -7.01
CA ALA A 62 6.15 -34.90 -7.22
C ALA A 62 4.85 -34.77 -6.42
N VAL A 63 4.04 -35.83 -6.31
CA VAL A 63 2.83 -35.83 -5.47
C VAL A 63 3.18 -35.78 -3.98
N ALA A 64 4.24 -36.48 -3.55
CA ALA A 64 4.70 -36.44 -2.16
C ALA A 64 5.16 -35.03 -1.75
N GLU A 65 5.98 -34.38 -2.58
CA GLU A 65 6.43 -33.00 -2.37
C GLU A 65 5.24 -32.02 -2.31
N LEU A 66 4.29 -32.15 -3.25
CA LEU A 66 3.07 -31.36 -3.27
C LEU A 66 2.26 -31.51 -1.96
N LEU A 67 2.14 -32.73 -1.43
CA LEU A 67 1.40 -32.99 -0.19
C LEU A 67 2.13 -32.45 1.04
N GLU A 68 3.47 -32.52 1.07
CA GLU A 68 4.27 -31.92 2.14
C GLU A 68 4.09 -30.39 2.17
N MET A 69 4.20 -29.75 1.00
CA MET A 69 3.94 -28.32 0.86
C MET A 69 2.50 -27.95 1.26
N THR A 70 1.52 -28.79 0.88
CA THR A 70 0.11 -28.60 1.22
C THR A 70 -0.11 -28.72 2.74
N ALA A 71 0.54 -29.67 3.41
CA ALA A 71 0.50 -29.80 4.87
C ALA A 71 1.13 -28.61 5.59
N ALA A 72 2.29 -28.14 5.11
CA ALA A 72 2.92 -26.93 5.64
C ALA A 72 2.03 -25.69 5.47
N MET A 73 1.37 -25.53 4.31
CA MET A 73 0.44 -24.42 4.08
C MET A 73 -0.83 -24.56 4.90
N SER A 74 -1.35 -25.78 5.09
CA SER A 74 -2.50 -26.03 5.96
C SER A 74 -2.19 -25.68 7.41
N ALA A 75 -1.01 -26.08 7.93
CA ALA A 75 -0.56 -25.71 9.27
C ALA A 75 -0.40 -24.19 9.43
N ARG A 76 0.08 -23.50 8.39
CA ARG A 76 0.22 -22.03 8.38
C ARG A 76 -1.12 -21.31 8.36
N LEU A 77 -2.04 -21.72 7.48
CA LEU A 77 -3.30 -21.00 7.22
C LEU A 77 -4.41 -21.40 8.19
N HIS A 78 -4.44 -22.67 8.59
CA HIS A 78 -5.56 -23.30 9.28
C HIS A 78 -5.12 -24.16 10.47
N GLY A 79 -3.87 -24.05 10.95
CA GLY A 79 -3.33 -24.86 12.04
C GLY A 79 -4.02 -24.70 13.39
N ALA A 80 -4.82 -23.64 13.57
CA ALA A 80 -5.71 -23.48 14.71
C ALA A 80 -6.97 -24.36 14.64
N SER A 81 -7.29 -24.93 13.47
CA SER A 81 -8.53 -25.66 13.21
C SER A 81 -8.29 -27.09 12.74
N ILE A 82 -7.33 -27.30 11.81
CA ILE A 82 -7.03 -28.61 11.22
C ILE A 82 -5.53 -28.89 11.21
N GLU A 83 -5.17 -30.16 11.33
CA GLU A 83 -3.81 -30.67 11.22
C GLU A 83 -3.79 -31.83 10.22
N LEU A 84 -2.96 -31.73 9.17
CA LEU A 84 -2.74 -32.83 8.22
C LEU A 84 -1.65 -33.76 8.75
N VAL A 85 -2.00 -35.04 8.94
CA VAL A 85 -1.08 -36.06 9.46
C VAL A 85 -0.90 -37.21 8.47
N SER A 86 0.34 -37.64 8.29
CA SER A 86 0.71 -38.74 7.38
C SER A 86 0.85 -40.10 8.10
N ASP A 87 0.86 -40.11 9.44
CA ASP A 87 1.01 -41.34 10.23
C ASP A 87 -0.30 -42.17 10.23
N PRO A 88 -0.28 -43.42 9.71
CA PRO A 88 -1.45 -44.30 9.69
C PRO A 88 -2.00 -44.63 11.09
N GLN A 89 -1.15 -44.60 12.13
CA GLN A 89 -1.51 -44.93 13.51
C GLN A 89 -2.04 -43.73 14.31
N SER A 90 -1.99 -42.52 13.75
CA SER A 90 -2.51 -41.33 14.40
C SER A 90 -4.04 -41.38 14.53
N SER A 91 -4.56 -41.02 15.71
CA SER A 91 -6.01 -40.86 15.93
C SER A 91 -6.51 -39.65 15.14
N ALA A 92 -7.15 -39.91 13.99
CA ALA A 92 -7.74 -38.89 13.12
C ALA A 92 -9.27 -39.00 13.11
N ALA A 93 -9.95 -37.86 12.97
CA ALA A 93 -11.41 -37.81 12.84
C ALA A 93 -11.87 -37.87 11.37
N TYR A 94 -10.97 -37.54 10.45
CA TYR A 94 -11.22 -37.49 9.01
C TYR A 94 -10.09 -38.17 8.24
N ALA A 95 -10.40 -38.64 7.03
CA ALA A 95 -9.45 -39.16 6.07
C ALA A 95 -9.54 -38.37 4.75
N LEU A 96 -8.40 -37.97 4.21
CA LEU A 96 -8.27 -37.24 2.96
C LEU A 96 -7.79 -38.20 1.86
N ALA A 97 -8.66 -38.48 0.89
CA ALA A 97 -8.32 -39.26 -0.30
C ALA A 97 -7.83 -38.33 -1.42
N ILE A 98 -6.73 -38.69 -2.07
CA ILE A 98 -6.13 -37.93 -3.17
C ILE A 98 -5.99 -38.84 -4.40
N THR A 99 -6.45 -38.37 -5.55
CA THR A 99 -6.21 -38.98 -6.87
C THR A 99 -5.50 -37.97 -7.77
N ALA A 100 -4.32 -38.29 -8.27
CA ALA A 100 -3.49 -37.44 -9.11
C ALA A 100 -3.21 -38.11 -10.45
N ALA A 101 -3.70 -37.52 -11.54
CA ALA A 101 -3.36 -37.92 -12.91
C ALA A 101 -2.38 -36.90 -13.50
N LEU A 102 -1.09 -37.21 -13.56
CA LEU A 102 -0.01 -36.25 -13.91
C LEU A 102 0.62 -36.47 -15.30
N GLY A 103 0.42 -37.62 -15.93
CA GLY A 103 1.08 -37.98 -17.21
C GLY A 103 0.24 -37.84 -18.48
N ARG A 104 -0.84 -37.04 -18.46
CA ARG A 104 -1.71 -36.79 -19.62
C ARG A 104 -1.61 -35.32 -20.07
N ASP A 105 -2.03 -35.03 -21.30
CA ASP A 105 -2.10 -33.65 -21.84
C ASP A 105 -2.86 -32.67 -20.94
N ASN A 106 -3.76 -33.17 -20.08
CA ASN A 106 -4.47 -32.43 -19.04
C ASN A 106 -4.28 -33.09 -17.67
N PRO A 107 -3.26 -32.68 -16.89
CA PRO A 107 -3.09 -33.19 -15.54
C PRO A 107 -4.25 -32.77 -14.63
N ALA A 108 -4.59 -33.62 -13.66
CA ALA A 108 -5.71 -33.40 -12.76
C ALA A 108 -5.40 -33.93 -11.36
N ILE A 109 -5.82 -33.20 -10.32
CA ILE A 109 -5.71 -33.64 -8.93
C ILE A 109 -7.09 -33.51 -8.30
N VAL A 110 -7.59 -34.59 -7.73
CA VAL A 110 -8.90 -34.65 -7.06
C VAL A 110 -8.67 -34.99 -5.59
N VAL A 111 -9.25 -34.20 -4.71
CA VAL A 111 -9.20 -34.40 -3.26
C VAL A 111 -10.60 -34.52 -2.68
N THR A 112 -10.81 -35.53 -1.84
CA THR A 112 -12.10 -35.82 -1.19
C THR A 112 -11.87 -36.11 0.29
N LEU A 113 -12.65 -35.48 1.16
CA LEU A 113 -12.59 -35.67 2.60
C LEU A 113 -13.72 -36.60 3.07
N LYS A 114 -13.38 -37.55 3.93
CA LYS A 114 -14.32 -38.49 4.54
C LYS A 114 -14.28 -38.36 6.06
N ARG A 115 -15.44 -38.19 6.70
CA ARG A 115 -15.57 -38.26 8.17
C ARG A 115 -15.59 -39.72 8.60
N LEU A 116 -14.73 -40.08 9.56
CA LEU A 116 -14.53 -41.48 9.95
C LEU A 116 -15.61 -42.01 10.90
N SER A 117 -16.35 -41.14 11.58
CA SER A 117 -17.39 -41.56 12.54
C SER A 117 -18.64 -42.14 11.88
N ASP A 118 -19.04 -41.62 10.72
CA ASP A 118 -20.29 -41.98 10.02
C ASP A 118 -20.10 -42.27 8.52
N GLY A 119 -18.87 -42.09 8.00
CA GLY A 119 -18.55 -42.31 6.60
C GLY A 119 -19.03 -41.21 5.65
N ALA A 120 -19.56 -40.09 6.16
CA ALA A 120 -19.98 -38.96 5.33
C ALA A 120 -18.80 -38.41 4.50
N GLN A 121 -19.05 -38.12 3.23
CA GLN A 121 -18.04 -37.61 2.29
C GLN A 121 -18.39 -36.20 1.84
N SER A 122 -17.37 -35.35 1.70
CA SER A 122 -17.50 -34.06 1.04
C SER A 122 -17.68 -34.22 -0.47
N ALA A 123 -18.17 -33.18 -1.13
CA ALA A 123 -18.07 -33.10 -2.58
C ALA A 123 -16.58 -33.07 -3.00
N PRO A 124 -16.19 -33.79 -4.07
CA PRO A 124 -14.81 -33.78 -4.54
C PRO A 124 -14.42 -32.38 -5.02
N TYR A 125 -13.20 -31.98 -4.68
CA TYR A 125 -12.57 -30.77 -5.22
C TYR A 125 -11.51 -31.16 -6.24
N SER A 126 -11.53 -30.53 -7.40
CA SER A 126 -10.67 -30.90 -8.54
C SER A 126 -9.86 -29.70 -9.03
N TRP A 127 -8.56 -29.92 -9.16
CA TRP A 127 -7.64 -29.08 -9.93
C TRP A 127 -7.45 -29.68 -11.32
N LEU A 128 -7.45 -28.81 -12.34
CA LEU A 128 -7.20 -29.18 -13.73
C LEU A 128 -6.09 -28.28 -14.29
N GLY A 129 -5.04 -28.88 -14.83
CA GLY A 129 -3.89 -28.18 -15.38
C GLY A 129 -2.57 -28.52 -14.67
N PRO A 130 -1.45 -27.97 -15.16
CA PRO A 130 -0.11 -28.28 -14.65
C PRO A 130 0.02 -27.95 -13.16
N VAL A 131 0.92 -28.64 -12.47
CA VAL A 131 1.29 -28.30 -11.10
C VAL A 131 2.00 -26.94 -11.13
N LYS A 132 1.45 -25.97 -10.41
CA LYS A 132 1.98 -24.61 -10.31
C LYS A 132 2.41 -24.29 -8.87
N PRO A 133 3.32 -23.32 -8.64
CA PRO A 133 3.79 -22.95 -7.29
C PRO A 133 2.69 -22.61 -6.30
N GLU A 134 1.54 -22.11 -6.76
CA GLU A 134 0.40 -21.69 -5.95
C GLU A 134 -0.57 -22.84 -5.59
N LEU A 135 -0.42 -24.02 -6.20
CA LEU A 135 -1.30 -25.18 -5.98
C LEU A 135 -1.32 -25.72 -4.53
N PRO A 136 -0.20 -25.80 -3.78
CA PRO A 136 -0.23 -26.28 -2.40
C PRO A 136 -1.12 -25.42 -1.48
N THR A 137 -1.07 -24.10 -1.65
CA THR A 137 -1.92 -23.13 -0.94
C THR A 137 -3.39 -23.34 -1.28
N LEU A 138 -3.68 -23.56 -2.57
CA LEU A 138 -5.03 -23.84 -3.05
C LEU A 138 -5.59 -25.14 -2.47
N LEU A 139 -4.81 -26.22 -2.49
CA LEU A 139 -5.21 -27.51 -1.92
C LEU A 139 -5.42 -27.42 -0.40
N ALA A 140 -4.57 -26.69 0.33
CA ALA A 140 -4.74 -26.47 1.76
C ALA A 140 -6.09 -25.80 2.08
N ARG A 141 -6.46 -24.76 1.33
CA ARG A 141 -7.78 -24.11 1.43
C ARG A 141 -8.93 -25.04 1.01
N ALA A 142 -8.73 -25.85 -0.02
CA ALA A 142 -9.74 -26.81 -0.48
C ALA A 142 -10.01 -27.92 0.56
N VAL A 143 -8.99 -28.39 1.27
CA VAL A 143 -9.15 -29.32 2.39
C VAL A 143 -9.94 -28.65 3.53
N PHE A 144 -9.59 -27.41 3.86
CA PHE A 144 -10.31 -26.65 4.88
C PHE A 144 -11.78 -26.43 4.53
N LEU A 145 -12.09 -26.10 3.26
CA LEU A 145 -13.45 -25.99 2.74
C LEU A 145 -14.24 -27.30 2.87
N GLN A 146 -13.62 -28.43 2.53
CA GLN A 146 -14.29 -29.73 2.64
C GLN A 146 -14.57 -30.11 4.09
N TRP A 147 -13.65 -29.80 4.99
CA TRP A 147 -13.83 -30.00 6.42
C TRP A 147 -14.90 -29.08 7.02
N SER A 148 -14.91 -27.79 6.66
CA SER A 148 -15.93 -26.84 7.10
C SER A 148 -17.33 -27.22 6.61
N SER A 149 -17.43 -27.73 5.38
CA SER A 149 -18.68 -28.22 4.79
C SER A 149 -19.26 -29.41 5.56
N LEU A 150 -18.43 -30.37 6.00
CA LEU A 150 -18.88 -31.54 6.74
C LEU A 150 -19.25 -31.24 8.20
N THR A 151 -18.74 -30.15 8.76
CA THR A 151 -18.96 -29.76 10.17
C THR A 151 -20.10 -28.76 10.36
N GLY A 152 -20.59 -28.11 9.30
CA GLY A 152 -21.63 -27.09 9.41
C GLY A 152 -21.14 -25.77 10.01
N LEU A 153 -19.81 -25.56 10.09
CA LEU A 153 -19.19 -24.33 10.60
C LEU A 153 -19.48 -23.08 9.75
N ALA A 154 -20.07 -23.24 8.56
CA ALA A 154 -20.60 -22.16 7.74
C ALA A 154 -21.94 -21.63 8.28
N SER A 155 -22.06 -21.41 9.59
CA SER A 155 -23.26 -20.77 10.18
C SER A 155 -23.11 -19.26 10.09
N PRO A 156 -23.85 -18.57 9.20
CA PRO A 156 -23.70 -17.14 8.99
C PRO A 156 -24.09 -16.34 10.24
N ALA A 157 -23.40 -15.23 10.48
CA ALA A 157 -23.81 -14.18 11.41
C ALA A 157 -25.13 -13.51 10.93
N ALA A 158 -25.66 -12.58 11.73
CA ALA A 158 -26.87 -11.83 11.37
C ALA A 158 -26.70 -11.12 10.01
N ALA A 159 -27.67 -11.32 9.11
CA ALA A 159 -27.73 -10.66 7.81
C ALA A 159 -27.84 -9.13 7.95
N PRO A 160 -27.39 -8.35 6.95
CA PRO A 160 -27.53 -6.90 6.96
C PRO A 160 -29.01 -6.50 6.88
N GLU A 161 -29.34 -5.33 7.43
CA GLU A 161 -30.70 -4.82 7.48
C GLU A 161 -30.96 -3.80 6.38
N VAL A 162 -32.16 -3.80 5.78
CA VAL A 162 -32.56 -2.79 4.78
C VAL A 162 -32.82 -1.46 5.46
N VAL A 163 -32.07 -0.44 5.07
CA VAL A 163 -32.18 0.93 5.61
C VAL A 163 -33.07 1.79 4.71
N ALA A 164 -32.80 1.76 3.40
CA ALA A 164 -33.45 2.65 2.44
C ALA A 164 -33.60 2.00 1.06
N GLU A 165 -34.56 2.52 0.30
CA GLU A 165 -34.75 2.18 -1.12
C GLU A 165 -34.96 3.46 -1.91
N LEU A 166 -34.08 3.70 -2.87
CA LEU A 166 -34.16 4.82 -3.81
C LEU A 166 -34.70 4.34 -5.16
N PRO A 167 -35.98 4.59 -5.48
CA PRO A 167 -36.49 4.40 -6.82
C PRO A 167 -35.68 5.23 -7.84
N ALA A 168 -35.19 4.60 -8.90
CA ALA A 168 -34.40 5.30 -9.92
C ALA A 168 -35.21 6.40 -10.62
N ALA A 169 -36.54 6.26 -10.67
CA ALA A 169 -37.47 7.24 -11.21
C ALA A 169 -37.42 8.60 -10.50
N LEU A 170 -36.99 8.66 -9.23
CA LEU A 170 -36.82 9.91 -8.50
C LEU A 170 -35.62 10.72 -8.96
N ILE A 171 -34.61 10.05 -9.52
CA ILE A 171 -33.48 10.72 -10.17
C ILE A 171 -33.87 11.09 -11.60
N GLN A 172 -34.40 10.12 -12.35
CA GLN A 172 -34.84 10.32 -13.72
C GLN A 172 -35.91 9.28 -14.12
N GLN A 173 -36.99 9.73 -14.75
CA GLN A 173 -38.20 8.94 -15.02
C GLN A 173 -37.96 7.56 -15.68
N TYR A 174 -37.00 7.46 -16.59
CA TYR A 174 -36.67 6.24 -17.35
C TYR A 174 -35.30 5.63 -16.96
N ALA A 175 -34.79 5.95 -15.77
CA ALA A 175 -33.54 5.39 -15.27
C ALA A 175 -33.68 3.90 -14.87
N TYR A 176 -32.58 3.17 -15.08
CA TYR A 176 -32.36 1.79 -14.64
C TYR A 176 -30.96 1.70 -14.03
N PRO A 177 -30.80 1.25 -12.78
CA PRO A 177 -29.48 1.15 -12.16
C PRO A 177 -28.74 -0.07 -12.71
N TRP A 178 -27.78 0.17 -13.60
CA TRP A 178 -27.02 -0.90 -14.28
C TRP A 178 -25.76 -1.27 -13.53
N ALA A 179 -25.06 -0.29 -12.97
CA ALA A 179 -23.80 -0.50 -12.27
C ALA A 179 -23.64 0.49 -11.12
N LEU A 180 -23.00 0.02 -10.04
CA LEU A 180 -22.63 0.83 -8.88
C LEU A 180 -21.12 0.69 -8.64
N ALA A 181 -20.51 1.76 -8.15
CA ALA A 181 -19.15 1.74 -7.61
C ALA A 181 -19.07 2.65 -6.39
N ALA A 182 -18.28 2.25 -5.39
CA ALA A 182 -18.04 3.08 -4.20
C ALA A 182 -16.67 3.75 -4.31
N ARG A 183 -16.62 5.03 -3.97
CA ARG A 183 -15.38 5.81 -3.81
C ARG A 183 -14.85 5.66 -2.39
N ASP A 184 -13.55 5.88 -2.22
CA ASP A 184 -12.88 5.82 -0.92
C ASP A 184 -13.33 6.94 0.06
N ASP A 185 -13.96 8.00 -0.46
CA ASP A 185 -14.59 9.05 0.35
C ASP A 185 -16.01 8.67 0.86
N GLY A 186 -16.53 7.51 0.45
CA GLY A 186 -17.87 7.01 0.83
C GLY A 186 -18.99 7.42 -0.11
N LEU A 187 -18.70 8.14 -1.20
CA LEU A 187 -19.69 8.43 -2.24
C LEU A 187 -19.93 7.20 -3.13
N ILE A 188 -21.18 6.98 -3.50
CA ILE A 188 -21.59 5.91 -4.40
C ILE A 188 -21.87 6.50 -5.78
N VAL A 189 -21.15 6.03 -6.79
CA VAL A 189 -21.39 6.37 -8.18
C VAL A 189 -22.39 5.37 -8.76
N ALA A 190 -23.52 5.87 -9.26
CA ALA A 190 -24.56 5.05 -9.88
C ALA A 190 -24.68 5.36 -11.38
N ALA A 191 -24.54 4.33 -12.20
CA ALA A 191 -24.74 4.41 -13.65
C ALA A 191 -26.17 3.96 -14.00
N LEU A 192 -26.94 4.88 -14.58
CA LEU A 192 -28.39 4.75 -14.79
C LEU A 192 -28.76 4.59 -16.28
N GLY A 193 -27.80 4.26 -17.14
CA GLY A 193 -27.94 4.17 -18.59
C GLY A 193 -27.84 5.53 -19.27
N THR A 194 -28.80 6.42 -19.00
CA THR A 194 -28.89 7.77 -19.61
C THR A 194 -28.36 8.89 -18.73
N SER A 195 -28.01 8.58 -17.49
CA SER A 195 -27.40 9.49 -16.53
C SER A 195 -26.42 8.74 -15.63
N CYS A 196 -25.51 9.47 -14.99
CA CYS A 196 -24.67 8.96 -13.92
C CYS A 196 -24.66 9.99 -12.80
N VAL A 197 -24.82 9.51 -11.56
CA VAL A 197 -24.91 10.37 -10.36
C VAL A 197 -23.97 9.88 -9.27
N GLU A 198 -23.44 10.82 -8.48
CA GLU A 198 -22.78 10.52 -7.21
C GLU A 198 -23.77 10.73 -6.07
N LEU A 199 -23.93 9.71 -5.23
CA LEU A 199 -24.83 9.69 -4.08
C LEU A 199 -24.02 9.65 -2.79
N ASP A 200 -24.42 10.40 -1.78
CA ASP A 200 -23.88 10.23 -0.43
C ASP A 200 -24.65 9.17 0.39
N HIS A 201 -24.24 8.98 1.65
CA HIS A 201 -24.83 7.98 2.53
C HIS A 201 -26.33 8.22 2.81
N ALA A 202 -26.80 9.48 2.70
CA ALA A 202 -28.20 9.86 2.86
C ALA A 202 -28.96 9.87 1.51
N LEU A 203 -28.35 9.29 0.46
CA LEU A 203 -28.90 9.16 -0.89
C LEU A 203 -29.17 10.52 -1.57
N ARG A 204 -28.37 11.54 -1.25
CA ARG A 204 -28.42 12.85 -1.90
C ARG A 204 -27.55 12.84 -3.15
N VAL A 205 -28.04 13.42 -4.24
CA VAL A 205 -27.25 13.62 -5.45
C VAL A 205 -26.25 14.76 -5.20
N VAL A 206 -24.96 14.42 -5.18
CA VAL A 206 -23.84 15.34 -4.96
C VAL A 206 -23.32 15.91 -6.27
N SER A 207 -23.25 15.08 -7.32
CA SER A 207 -22.79 15.49 -8.65
C SER A 207 -23.33 14.57 -9.76
N GLU A 208 -23.18 14.98 -11.02
CA GLU A 208 -23.61 14.21 -12.21
C GLU A 208 -22.42 13.96 -13.17
N PRO A 209 -21.55 12.96 -12.90
CA PRO A 209 -20.39 12.68 -13.74
C PRO A 209 -20.81 12.35 -15.18
N GLY A 210 -20.14 12.96 -16.15
CA GLY A 210 -20.41 12.70 -17.57
C GLY A 210 -21.65 13.40 -18.13
N LYS A 211 -22.33 14.29 -17.37
CA LYS A 211 -23.40 15.16 -17.89
C LYS A 211 -23.05 15.86 -19.23
N PRO A 212 -21.83 16.39 -19.45
CA PRO A 212 -21.47 16.98 -20.74
C PRO A 212 -21.53 16.01 -21.94
N LEU A 213 -21.46 14.69 -21.71
CA LEU A 213 -21.61 13.69 -22.77
C LEU A 213 -23.05 13.66 -23.30
N ALA A 214 -24.03 13.72 -22.40
CA ALA A 214 -25.44 13.79 -22.78
C ALA A 214 -25.74 15.10 -23.52
N GLU A 215 -25.21 16.23 -23.02
CA GLU A 215 -25.33 17.55 -23.68
C GLU A 215 -24.69 17.55 -25.07
N GLY A 216 -23.61 16.78 -25.26
CA GLY A 216 -22.95 16.54 -26.54
C GLY A 216 -23.64 15.53 -27.47
N GLY A 217 -24.84 15.04 -27.12
CA GLY A 217 -25.66 14.16 -27.95
C GLY A 217 -25.52 12.65 -27.70
N LEU A 218 -24.72 12.23 -26.71
CA LEU A 218 -24.58 10.82 -26.35
C LEU A 218 -25.60 10.43 -25.27
N ALA A 219 -26.82 10.08 -25.70
CA ALA A 219 -27.96 9.91 -24.78
C ALA A 219 -27.84 8.74 -23.77
N SER A 220 -27.23 7.61 -24.14
CA SER A 220 -27.06 6.43 -23.27
C SER A 220 -25.58 6.18 -23.00
N TYR A 221 -24.97 7.05 -22.20
CA TYR A 221 -23.53 7.10 -21.97
C TYR A 221 -23.04 6.29 -20.76
N ALA A 222 -23.94 5.84 -19.88
CA ALA A 222 -23.61 5.23 -18.59
C ALA A 222 -24.24 3.83 -18.42
N LEU A 223 -23.93 2.90 -19.32
CA LEU A 223 -24.37 1.50 -19.23
C LEU A 223 -23.41 0.64 -18.39
N GLY A 224 -22.10 0.85 -18.57
CA GLY A 224 -21.06 0.24 -17.73
C GLY A 224 -20.31 1.30 -16.95
N LEU A 225 -19.82 0.91 -15.78
CA LEU A 225 -19.12 1.76 -14.83
C LEU A 225 -17.90 1.03 -14.29
N ALA A 226 -16.77 1.73 -14.26
CA ALA A 226 -15.63 1.37 -13.44
C ALA A 226 -15.08 2.63 -12.78
N LEU A 227 -14.40 2.46 -11.65
CA LEU A 227 -13.89 3.55 -10.84
C LEU A 227 -12.44 3.26 -10.47
N THR A 228 -11.55 4.23 -10.63
CA THR A 228 -10.21 4.13 -10.05
C THR A 228 -10.27 4.43 -8.54
N PRO A 229 -9.33 3.93 -7.71
CA PRO A 229 -9.22 4.36 -6.31
C PRO A 229 -9.18 5.89 -6.16
N GLY A 230 -8.52 6.56 -7.11
CA GLY A 230 -8.49 8.02 -7.21
C GLY A 230 -9.81 8.70 -7.60
N GLY A 231 -10.94 8.00 -7.66
CA GLY A 231 -12.27 8.57 -7.93
C GLY A 231 -12.52 8.98 -9.37
N THR A 232 -11.69 8.54 -10.32
CA THR A 232 -11.93 8.76 -11.77
C THR A 232 -12.97 7.78 -12.25
N VAL A 233 -14.03 8.30 -12.87
CA VAL A 233 -15.16 7.52 -13.38
C VAL A 233 -14.90 7.12 -14.82
N ILE A 234 -14.98 5.83 -15.11
CA ILE A 234 -14.91 5.26 -16.45
C ILE A 234 -16.30 4.77 -16.86
N LEU A 235 -16.82 5.31 -17.96
CA LEU A 235 -18.15 5.04 -18.46
C LEU A 235 -18.09 4.29 -19.80
N LYS A 236 -18.89 3.23 -19.91
CA LYS A 236 -19.18 2.53 -21.16
C LYS A 236 -20.57 2.94 -21.67
N PRO A 237 -20.64 3.64 -22.81
CA PRO A 237 -21.92 3.91 -23.48
C PRO A 237 -22.57 2.64 -24.03
N ALA A 238 -23.89 2.66 -24.20
CA ALA A 238 -24.63 1.57 -24.85
C ALA A 238 -24.29 1.42 -26.33
N GLN A 239 -23.89 2.51 -26.99
CA GLN A 239 -23.51 2.52 -28.41
C GLN A 239 -22.09 3.09 -28.59
N GLY A 240 -21.35 2.56 -29.56
CA GLY A 240 -19.99 3.01 -29.85
C GLY A 240 -18.91 2.11 -29.26
N ARG A 241 -17.71 2.25 -29.84
CA ARG A 241 -16.54 1.42 -29.56
C ARG A 241 -15.70 1.92 -28.38
N ASP A 242 -15.98 3.10 -27.85
CA ASP A 242 -15.05 3.83 -27.00
C ASP A 242 -15.58 3.97 -25.58
N LEU A 243 -14.66 4.06 -24.61
CA LEU A 243 -14.98 4.39 -23.22
C LEU A 243 -14.77 5.89 -22.99
N TRP A 244 -15.34 6.39 -21.91
CA TRP A 244 -15.18 7.78 -21.50
C TRP A 244 -14.65 7.87 -20.09
N ARG A 245 -13.66 8.71 -19.91
CA ARG A 245 -13.04 9.03 -18.62
C ARG A 245 -13.54 10.37 -18.13
N VAL A 246 -14.01 10.41 -16.90
CA VAL A 246 -14.45 11.63 -16.24
C VAL A 246 -13.66 11.77 -14.94
N ALA A 247 -12.74 12.73 -14.92
CA ALA A 247 -11.96 13.03 -13.73
C ALA A 247 -12.87 13.63 -12.63
N PRO A 248 -12.60 13.33 -11.35
CA PRO A 248 -13.36 13.89 -10.25
C PRO A 248 -13.25 15.42 -10.24
N GLY A 249 -14.34 16.12 -9.92
CA GLY A 249 -14.37 17.59 -9.87
C GLY A 249 -14.77 18.29 -11.18
N GLY A 250 -15.29 17.57 -12.18
CA GLY A 250 -15.99 18.17 -13.32
C GLY A 250 -15.12 18.55 -14.52
N GLY A 251 -13.99 17.86 -14.71
CA GLY A 251 -13.20 18.00 -15.94
C GLY A 251 -13.95 17.53 -17.20
N ALA A 252 -13.54 18.04 -18.37
CA ALA A 252 -14.12 17.61 -19.64
C ALA A 252 -13.92 16.09 -19.85
N PRO A 253 -14.98 15.34 -20.22
CA PRO A 253 -14.85 13.91 -20.48
C PRO A 253 -13.80 13.61 -21.57
N GLN A 254 -12.90 12.68 -21.29
CA GLN A 254 -11.85 12.26 -22.21
C GLN A 254 -12.20 10.91 -22.83
N LYS A 255 -11.97 10.79 -24.14
CA LYS A 255 -12.27 9.58 -24.90
C LYS A 255 -11.14 8.55 -24.76
N ILE A 256 -11.48 7.30 -24.51
CA ILE A 256 -10.55 6.15 -24.49
C ILE A 256 -10.91 5.20 -25.66
N PRO A 257 -10.10 5.20 -26.74
CA PRO A 257 -10.33 4.29 -27.86
C PRO A 257 -10.06 2.84 -27.49
N THR A 258 -11.03 1.94 -27.68
CA THR A 258 -10.82 0.49 -27.42
C THR A 258 -10.60 -0.31 -28.71
N GLY A 259 -11.23 0.12 -29.80
CA GLY A 259 -11.29 -0.61 -31.06
C GLY A 259 -12.13 -1.90 -31.00
N LEU A 260 -13.02 -2.05 -30.00
CA LEU A 260 -13.88 -3.21 -29.79
C LEU A 260 -15.35 -2.84 -30.04
N GLU A 261 -16.07 -3.65 -30.80
CA GLU A 261 -17.52 -3.48 -31.04
C GLU A 261 -18.35 -4.29 -30.03
N VAL A 262 -18.11 -4.08 -28.74
CA VAL A 262 -18.82 -4.81 -27.68
C VAL A 262 -19.80 -3.87 -26.99
N VAL A 263 -21.08 -4.23 -27.00
CA VAL A 263 -22.16 -3.47 -26.33
C VAL A 263 -21.99 -3.54 -24.81
N THR A 264 -21.82 -4.76 -24.28
CA THR A 264 -21.60 -5.05 -22.86
C THR A 264 -20.24 -5.72 -22.67
N ALA A 265 -19.26 -4.96 -22.20
CA ALA A 265 -17.93 -5.47 -21.88
C ALA A 265 -17.72 -5.32 -20.37
N PRO A 266 -17.33 -6.39 -19.65
CA PRO A 266 -16.79 -6.25 -18.31
C PRO A 266 -15.60 -5.29 -18.37
N ILE A 267 -15.69 -4.21 -17.60
CA ILE A 267 -14.63 -3.21 -17.48
C ILE A 267 -14.22 -3.10 -16.02
N ALA A 268 -12.94 -2.87 -15.79
CA ALA A 268 -12.44 -2.43 -14.50
C ALA A 268 -11.34 -1.39 -14.69
N ALA A 269 -11.22 -0.49 -13.73
CA ALA A 269 -10.18 0.52 -13.75
C ALA A 269 -9.11 0.10 -12.75
N LEU A 270 -7.89 -0.10 -13.24
CA LEU A 270 -6.76 -0.37 -12.38
C LEU A 270 -6.34 0.91 -11.66
N PRO A 271 -5.58 0.79 -10.56
CA PRO A 271 -5.05 1.93 -9.87
C PRO A 271 -4.35 2.83 -10.87
N ASP A 272 -3.29 2.40 -11.56
CA ASP A 272 -2.44 3.13 -12.55
C ASP A 272 -3.15 3.91 -13.69
N GLY A 273 -4.48 3.97 -13.70
CA GLY A 273 -5.30 4.66 -14.69
C GLY A 273 -5.64 3.83 -15.91
N SER A 274 -5.00 2.67 -16.05
CA SER A 274 -5.30 1.78 -17.14
C SER A 274 -6.68 1.16 -16.96
N VAL A 275 -7.35 0.93 -18.09
CA VAL A 275 -8.67 0.31 -18.10
C VAL A 275 -8.53 -1.10 -18.66
N LEU A 276 -9.04 -2.06 -17.91
CA LEU A 276 -9.21 -3.43 -18.34
C LEU A 276 -10.54 -3.56 -19.07
N VAL A 277 -10.50 -4.15 -20.26
CA VAL A 277 -11.69 -4.43 -21.05
C VAL A 277 -11.65 -5.88 -21.48
N VAL A 278 -12.71 -6.62 -21.17
CA VAL A 278 -12.89 -7.99 -21.62
C VAL A 278 -13.80 -8.00 -22.85
N ASP A 279 -13.33 -8.65 -23.92
CA ASP A 279 -14.13 -9.04 -25.06
C ASP A 279 -14.60 -10.50 -24.82
N PRO A 280 -15.83 -10.70 -24.32
CA PRO A 280 -16.34 -12.03 -24.01
C PRO A 280 -16.54 -12.87 -25.29
N THR A 281 -16.78 -12.23 -26.44
CA THR A 281 -17.02 -12.91 -27.71
C THR A 281 -15.71 -13.46 -28.28
N ALA A 282 -14.67 -12.63 -28.31
CA ALA A 282 -13.35 -13.06 -28.76
C ALA A 282 -12.59 -13.88 -27.70
N ARG A 283 -13.06 -13.90 -26.45
CA ARG A 283 -12.37 -14.46 -25.28
C ARG A 283 -10.97 -13.87 -25.12
N LYS A 284 -10.90 -12.54 -25.20
CA LYS A 284 -9.66 -11.76 -25.04
C LYS A 284 -9.86 -10.68 -24.02
N ALA A 285 -8.83 -10.42 -23.23
CA ALA A 285 -8.79 -9.31 -22.32
C ALA A 285 -7.70 -8.34 -22.76
N TYR A 286 -7.95 -7.06 -22.58
CA TYR A 286 -7.02 -6.02 -22.97
C TYR A 286 -6.84 -4.99 -21.87
N ARG A 287 -5.60 -4.52 -21.71
CA ARG A 287 -5.25 -3.35 -20.89
C ARG A 287 -5.08 -2.15 -21.81
N LEU A 288 -5.78 -1.07 -21.46
CA LEU A 288 -5.76 0.22 -22.15
C LEU A 288 -5.08 1.22 -21.22
N ALA A 289 -3.76 1.31 -21.28
CA ALA A 289 -3.00 2.29 -20.51
C ALA A 289 -2.97 3.67 -21.23
N PRO A 290 -3.03 4.79 -20.49
CA PRO A 290 -2.98 6.12 -21.09
C PRO A 290 -1.77 6.32 -22.00
N GLY A 291 -1.99 6.77 -23.23
CA GLY A 291 -0.92 7.03 -24.22
C GLY A 291 -0.21 5.77 -24.75
N ARG A 292 -0.59 4.56 -24.33
CA ARG A 292 0.00 3.29 -24.77
C ARG A 292 -0.90 2.57 -25.77
N LYS A 293 -0.31 1.68 -26.57
CA LYS A 293 -1.08 0.76 -27.42
C LYS A 293 -1.79 -0.27 -26.55
N ARG A 294 -2.94 -0.75 -27.03
CA ARG A 294 -3.69 -1.86 -26.42
C ARG A 294 -2.80 -3.08 -26.25
N ALA A 295 -2.69 -3.59 -25.02
CA ALA A 295 -1.96 -4.82 -24.70
C ALA A 295 -2.95 -5.95 -24.38
N GLU A 296 -2.73 -7.15 -24.93
CA GLU A 296 -3.52 -8.34 -24.60
C GLU A 296 -3.04 -8.94 -23.27
N LEU A 297 -3.98 -9.35 -22.42
CA LEU A 297 -3.70 -9.95 -21.12
C LEU A 297 -4.16 -11.41 -21.08
N PRO A 298 -3.37 -12.31 -20.46
CA PRO A 298 -3.71 -13.73 -20.32
C PRO A 298 -4.70 -13.97 -19.16
N LEU A 299 -5.88 -13.34 -19.21
CA LEU A 299 -6.88 -13.48 -18.13
C LEU A 299 -7.71 -14.76 -18.21
N PHE A 300 -7.80 -15.39 -19.37
CA PHE A 300 -8.53 -16.66 -19.55
C PHE A 300 -7.58 -17.83 -19.30
N ALA A 301 -7.89 -18.70 -18.34
CA ALA A 301 -7.05 -19.85 -18.01
C ALA A 301 -7.30 -21.06 -18.93
N ASN A 302 -8.48 -21.15 -19.55
CA ASN A 302 -8.82 -22.26 -20.44
C ASN A 302 -9.88 -21.88 -21.49
N ALA A 303 -10.10 -22.78 -22.45
CA ALA A 303 -11.01 -22.55 -23.57
C ALA A 303 -12.49 -22.45 -23.18
N TYR A 304 -12.88 -22.91 -21.99
CA TYR A 304 -14.28 -22.96 -21.54
C TYR A 304 -14.64 -21.84 -20.57
N GLU A 305 -13.67 -21.02 -20.19
CA GLU A 305 -13.88 -19.95 -19.22
C GLU A 305 -14.66 -18.78 -19.84
N TYR A 306 -15.62 -18.27 -19.07
CA TYR A 306 -16.42 -17.11 -19.41
C TYR A 306 -16.32 -16.08 -18.28
N ILE A 307 -15.65 -14.96 -18.55
CA ILE A 307 -15.51 -13.85 -17.61
C ILE A 307 -16.74 -12.95 -17.75
N ALA A 308 -17.76 -13.20 -16.94
CA ALA A 308 -18.97 -12.38 -16.89
C ALA A 308 -18.73 -11.03 -16.18
N TRP A 309 -17.77 -11.00 -15.26
CA TRP A 309 -17.47 -9.86 -14.41
C TRP A 309 -16.01 -9.95 -13.89
N LEU A 310 -15.40 -8.80 -13.59
CA LEU A 310 -14.14 -8.71 -12.86
C LEU A 310 -14.13 -7.52 -11.90
N SER A 311 -13.32 -7.61 -10.84
CA SER A 311 -13.01 -6.48 -9.95
C SER A 311 -11.54 -6.13 -9.97
N VAL A 312 -11.26 -4.94 -9.47
CA VAL A 312 -9.94 -4.56 -9.01
C VAL A 312 -9.96 -4.49 -7.49
N GLY A 313 -9.03 -5.19 -6.86
CA GLY A 313 -8.81 -5.17 -5.41
C GLY A 313 -7.88 -4.03 -4.97
N PRO A 314 -7.74 -3.81 -3.65
CA PRO A 314 -6.96 -2.72 -3.04
C PRO A 314 -5.50 -2.62 -3.51
N ASP A 315 -4.89 -3.72 -3.96
CA ASP A 315 -3.48 -3.80 -4.35
C ASP A 315 -3.26 -3.88 -5.87
N ALA A 316 -4.14 -3.25 -6.66
CA ALA A 316 -4.16 -3.37 -8.13
C ALA A 316 -4.43 -4.80 -8.65
N THR A 317 -4.74 -5.75 -7.78
CA THR A 317 -5.01 -7.13 -8.19
C THR A 317 -6.33 -7.24 -8.94
N ILE A 318 -6.37 -8.07 -9.97
CA ILE A 318 -7.58 -8.37 -10.74
C ILE A 318 -8.23 -9.62 -10.15
N TRP A 319 -9.52 -9.55 -9.82
CA TRP A 319 -10.26 -10.66 -9.23
C TRP A 319 -11.27 -11.20 -10.23
N ILE A 320 -11.14 -12.48 -10.54
CA ILE A 320 -11.99 -13.19 -11.52
C ILE A 320 -12.46 -14.49 -10.89
N TYR A 321 -13.76 -14.76 -10.97
CA TYR A 321 -14.28 -16.04 -10.51
C TYR A 321 -14.08 -17.13 -11.57
N ASP A 322 -13.38 -18.19 -11.20
CA ASP A 322 -13.20 -19.37 -12.02
C ASP A 322 -14.26 -20.42 -11.62
N PRO A 323 -15.26 -20.69 -12.49
CA PRO A 323 -16.33 -21.63 -12.16
C PRO A 323 -15.86 -23.09 -12.10
N VAL A 324 -14.73 -23.42 -12.72
CA VAL A 324 -14.14 -24.76 -12.69
C VAL A 324 -13.43 -24.99 -11.36
N LEU A 325 -12.59 -24.04 -10.95
CA LEU A 325 -11.89 -24.08 -9.66
C LEU A 325 -12.78 -23.74 -8.46
N LYS A 326 -13.99 -23.20 -8.72
CA LYS A 326 -14.93 -22.68 -7.71
C LYS A 326 -14.24 -21.68 -6.78
N ALA A 327 -13.37 -20.85 -7.34
CA ALA A 327 -12.49 -19.96 -6.60
C ALA A 327 -12.34 -18.63 -7.34
N PHE A 328 -12.12 -17.55 -6.59
CA PHE A 328 -11.67 -16.30 -7.18
C PHE A 328 -10.17 -16.38 -7.43
N ARG A 329 -9.75 -16.23 -8.67
CA ARG A 329 -8.34 -16.02 -9.03
C ARG A 329 -7.99 -14.57 -8.82
N ILE A 330 -6.90 -14.36 -8.11
CA ILE A 330 -6.36 -13.05 -7.79
C ILE A 330 -5.11 -12.91 -8.63
N MET A 331 -5.15 -11.98 -9.56
CA MET A 331 -4.16 -11.85 -10.61
C MET A 331 -3.45 -10.51 -10.51
N THR A 332 -2.19 -10.45 -10.94
CA THR A 332 -1.47 -9.19 -11.08
C THR A 332 -2.09 -8.34 -12.19
N PRO A 333 -1.80 -7.02 -12.26
CA PRO A 333 -2.25 -6.17 -13.38
C PRO A 333 -1.77 -6.65 -14.77
N GLU A 334 -0.74 -7.49 -14.82
CA GLU A 334 -0.16 -8.11 -16.02
C GLU A 334 -0.83 -9.46 -16.36
N GLY A 335 -1.76 -9.94 -15.53
CA GLY A 335 -2.50 -11.18 -15.75
C GLY A 335 -1.80 -12.44 -15.26
N ALA A 336 -0.75 -12.34 -14.44
CA ALA A 336 -0.19 -13.50 -13.75
C ALA A 336 -1.06 -13.87 -12.54
N VAL A 337 -1.24 -15.15 -12.24
CA VAL A 337 -1.97 -15.57 -11.03
C VAL A 337 -1.07 -15.35 -9.81
N ALA A 338 -1.54 -14.54 -8.86
CA ALA A 338 -0.83 -14.23 -7.62
C ALA A 338 -1.35 -15.04 -6.43
N ASP A 339 -2.68 -15.23 -6.34
CA ASP A 339 -3.32 -15.99 -5.26
C ASP A 339 -4.73 -16.47 -5.68
N TYR A 340 -5.39 -17.22 -4.80
CA TYR A 340 -6.79 -17.60 -4.91
C TYR A 340 -7.57 -17.19 -3.65
N MET A 341 -8.88 -17.02 -3.75
CA MET A 341 -9.80 -17.01 -2.60
C MET A 341 -10.88 -18.07 -2.84
N LEU A 342 -11.01 -19.01 -1.89
CA LEU A 342 -12.01 -20.09 -1.98
C LEU A 342 -13.20 -19.73 -1.10
N PRO A 343 -14.34 -19.32 -1.68
CA PRO A 343 -15.51 -18.97 -0.88
C PRO A 343 -16.01 -20.20 -0.12
N LEU A 344 -16.09 -20.10 1.21
CA LEU A 344 -16.61 -21.15 2.09
C LEU A 344 -18.15 -21.22 2.02
N VAL A 345 -18.64 -21.69 0.88
CA VAL A 345 -20.07 -21.94 0.62
C VAL A 345 -20.36 -23.42 0.46
N ASP A 346 -21.64 -23.78 0.53
CA ASP A 346 -22.09 -25.13 0.23
C ASP A 346 -21.68 -25.54 -1.20
N PRO A 347 -20.82 -26.57 -1.36
CA PRO A 347 -20.31 -26.96 -2.66
C PRO A 347 -21.37 -27.54 -3.61
N THR A 348 -22.56 -27.90 -3.10
CA THR A 348 -23.72 -28.33 -3.89
C THR A 348 -24.49 -27.16 -4.51
N ARG A 349 -24.24 -25.94 -4.02
CA ARG A 349 -24.85 -24.70 -4.49
C ARG A 349 -23.75 -23.77 -5.01
N PRO A 350 -23.31 -23.94 -6.27
CA PRO A 350 -22.18 -23.19 -6.80
C PRO A 350 -22.45 -21.69 -6.76
N LEU A 351 -21.41 -20.93 -6.40
CA LEU A 351 -21.44 -19.47 -6.47
C LEU A 351 -21.44 -19.05 -7.95
N THR A 352 -22.37 -18.17 -8.32
CA THR A 352 -22.46 -17.56 -9.65
C THR A 352 -22.41 -16.03 -9.51
N PRO A 353 -21.20 -15.44 -9.31
CA PRO A 353 -21.07 -14.01 -9.09
C PRO A 353 -21.59 -13.19 -10.27
N LEU A 354 -22.44 -12.22 -9.98
CA LEU A 354 -22.89 -11.18 -10.89
C LEU A 354 -22.08 -9.89 -10.70
N SER A 355 -21.75 -9.60 -9.44
CA SER A 355 -20.96 -8.43 -9.05
C SER A 355 -20.34 -8.69 -7.68
N MET A 356 -19.16 -8.12 -7.43
CA MET A 356 -18.51 -8.21 -6.13
C MET A 356 -17.83 -6.88 -5.78
N ALA A 357 -17.99 -6.44 -4.55
CA ALA A 357 -17.27 -5.31 -3.99
C ALA A 357 -16.17 -5.85 -3.07
N ILE A 358 -14.92 -5.41 -3.29
CA ILE A 358 -13.77 -5.80 -2.48
C ILE A 358 -13.45 -4.65 -1.53
N GLY A 359 -13.21 -4.98 -0.27
CA GLY A 359 -12.85 -4.05 0.79
C GLY A 359 -11.35 -3.85 0.92
N PRO A 360 -10.96 -2.79 1.65
CA PRO A 360 -9.57 -2.45 1.89
C PRO A 360 -8.83 -3.45 2.77
N ASP A 361 -9.53 -4.40 3.42
CA ASP A 361 -8.95 -5.52 4.16
C ASP A 361 -9.02 -6.85 3.36
N GLY A 362 -9.43 -6.79 2.10
CA GLY A 362 -9.64 -7.95 1.24
C GLY A 362 -10.91 -8.73 1.53
N SER A 363 -11.74 -8.31 2.51
CA SER A 363 -13.11 -8.80 2.63
C SER A 363 -13.90 -8.48 1.37
N SER A 364 -14.93 -9.27 1.07
CA SER A 364 -15.74 -9.03 -0.12
C SER A 364 -17.23 -9.18 0.17
N VAL A 365 -18.05 -8.41 -0.54
CA VAL A 365 -19.48 -8.64 -0.65
C VAL A 365 -19.75 -9.10 -2.08
N VAL A 366 -20.33 -10.29 -2.22
CA VAL A 366 -20.60 -10.93 -3.51
C VAL A 366 -22.09 -11.01 -3.73
N LEU A 367 -22.58 -10.33 -4.77
CA LEU A 367 -23.89 -10.55 -5.32
C LEU A 367 -23.80 -11.69 -6.33
N SER A 368 -24.54 -12.76 -6.04
CA SER A 368 -24.76 -13.90 -6.93
C SER A 368 -26.24 -13.99 -7.29
N SER A 369 -26.61 -14.78 -8.29
CA SER A 369 -28.01 -14.88 -8.73
C SER A 369 -28.95 -15.25 -7.58
N GLY A 370 -29.69 -14.26 -7.08
CA GLY A 370 -30.63 -14.40 -5.96
C GLY A 370 -30.02 -14.53 -4.56
N ARG A 371 -28.72 -14.25 -4.37
CA ARG A 371 -28.07 -14.31 -3.04
C ARG A 371 -26.96 -13.27 -2.87
N LEU A 372 -26.85 -12.74 -1.67
CA LEU A 372 -25.77 -11.85 -1.26
C LEU A 372 -24.94 -12.53 -0.18
N HIS A 373 -23.62 -12.50 -0.32
CA HIS A 373 -22.69 -13.10 0.63
C HIS A 373 -21.65 -12.07 1.07
N ARG A 374 -21.21 -12.15 2.32
CA ARG A 374 -20.00 -11.48 2.78
C ARG A 374 -18.93 -12.50 3.14
N PHE A 375 -17.76 -12.36 2.55
CA PHE A 375 -16.59 -13.18 2.84
C PHE A 375 -15.46 -12.36 3.44
N LEU A 376 -14.66 -13.00 4.28
CA LEU A 376 -13.32 -12.51 4.63
C LEU A 376 -12.34 -12.84 3.48
N ARG A 377 -11.13 -12.27 3.54
CA ARG A 377 -10.09 -12.43 2.51
C ARG A 377 -9.64 -13.88 2.29
N ASP A 378 -9.71 -14.71 3.32
CA ASP A 378 -9.40 -16.14 3.24
C ASP A 378 -10.53 -16.97 2.61
N GLY A 379 -11.68 -16.34 2.34
CA GLY A 379 -12.89 -16.96 1.81
C GLY A 379 -13.91 -17.36 2.88
N SER A 380 -13.63 -17.14 4.17
CA SER A 380 -14.54 -17.46 5.26
C SER A 380 -15.86 -16.69 5.14
N LEU A 381 -16.99 -17.41 5.19
CA LEU A 381 -18.31 -16.82 5.10
C LEU A 381 -18.66 -16.11 6.41
N VAL A 382 -18.92 -14.81 6.35
CA VAL A 382 -19.37 -14.02 7.52
C VAL A 382 -20.88 -14.07 7.65
N TRP A 383 -21.60 -13.75 6.59
CA TRP A 383 -23.06 -13.88 6.52
C TRP A 383 -23.50 -14.08 5.07
N ASN A 384 -24.71 -14.61 4.89
CA ASN A 384 -25.40 -14.65 3.60
C ASN A 384 -26.88 -14.26 3.77
N MET A 385 -27.52 -13.92 2.66
CA MET A 385 -28.96 -13.66 2.59
C MET A 385 -29.47 -14.04 1.20
N ASP A 386 -30.72 -14.52 1.13
CA ASP A 386 -31.42 -14.95 -0.08
C ASP A 386 -32.67 -14.12 -0.39
N SER A 387 -33.04 -13.21 0.51
CA SER A 387 -34.18 -12.30 0.38
C SER A 387 -33.88 -10.97 1.06
N LEU A 388 -34.53 -9.90 0.59
CA LEU A 388 -34.51 -8.59 1.23
C LEU A 388 -35.54 -8.57 2.36
N PRO A 389 -35.12 -8.43 3.64
CA PRO A 389 -36.04 -8.48 4.77
C PRO A 389 -37.07 -7.34 4.72
N GLY A 390 -38.36 -7.67 4.89
CA GLY A 390 -39.51 -6.75 4.79
C GLY A 390 -40.86 -7.46 4.98
N ALA A 391 -41.97 -6.80 4.64
CA ALA A 391 -43.33 -7.35 4.82
C ALA A 391 -43.60 -8.63 3.96
N ASP A 392 -42.97 -8.72 2.78
CA ASP A 392 -43.15 -9.84 1.84
C ASP A 392 -41.87 -10.66 1.58
N ASN A 393 -40.74 -10.34 2.24
CA ASN A 393 -39.41 -10.92 1.97
C ASN A 393 -39.11 -11.05 0.46
N GLU A 394 -38.91 -9.91 -0.20
CA GLU A 394 -38.69 -9.87 -1.65
C GLU A 394 -37.42 -10.62 -2.05
N SER A 395 -37.44 -11.29 -3.21
CA SER A 395 -36.25 -11.98 -3.73
C SER A 395 -35.15 -10.97 -4.08
N LEU A 396 -33.90 -11.34 -3.81
CA LEU A 396 -32.76 -10.55 -4.26
C LEU A 396 -32.71 -10.47 -5.80
N PRO A 397 -32.18 -9.36 -6.37
CA PRO A 397 -32.11 -9.20 -7.81
C PRO A 397 -31.27 -10.30 -8.48
N THR A 398 -31.77 -10.81 -9.60
CA THR A 398 -31.07 -11.80 -10.44
C THR A 398 -30.17 -11.14 -11.49
N ALA A 399 -30.24 -9.81 -11.61
CA ALA A 399 -29.36 -8.97 -12.41
C ALA A 399 -29.15 -7.65 -11.66
N GLY A 400 -27.90 -7.21 -11.53
CA GLY A 400 -27.57 -6.03 -10.75
C GLY A 400 -26.08 -5.92 -10.43
N SER A 401 -25.76 -4.90 -9.65
CA SER A 401 -24.40 -4.59 -9.22
C SER A 401 -24.41 -4.28 -7.72
N VAL A 402 -23.29 -4.56 -7.04
CA VAL A 402 -23.10 -4.22 -5.62
C VAL A 402 -21.94 -3.25 -5.46
N ALA A 403 -22.13 -2.25 -4.61
CA ALA A 403 -21.08 -1.35 -4.13
C ALA A 403 -21.13 -1.29 -2.60
N VAL A 404 -20.00 -1.07 -1.95
CA VAL A 404 -19.91 -1.05 -0.48
C VAL A 404 -19.12 0.16 -0.04
N ASP A 405 -19.73 1.00 0.80
CA ASP A 405 -19.02 1.99 1.59
C ASP A 405 -18.49 1.31 2.87
N TRP A 406 -17.24 0.86 2.79
CA TRP A 406 -16.54 0.20 3.89
C TRP A 406 -16.27 1.11 5.08
N ARG A 407 -16.32 2.45 4.93
CA ARG A 407 -16.12 3.39 6.05
C ARG A 407 -17.34 3.45 6.96
N ARG A 408 -18.52 3.22 6.38
CA ARG A 408 -19.80 3.23 7.09
C ARG A 408 -20.42 1.84 7.25
N GLY A 409 -19.88 0.81 6.60
CA GLY A 409 -20.48 -0.53 6.61
C GLY A 409 -21.83 -0.56 5.88
N LEU A 410 -21.98 0.27 4.83
CA LEU A 410 -23.19 0.38 4.03
C LEU A 410 -23.00 -0.34 2.70
N ILE A 411 -23.99 -1.15 2.33
CA ILE A 411 -23.99 -1.97 1.11
C ILE A 411 -25.11 -1.47 0.21
N TYR A 412 -24.78 -1.21 -1.05
CA TYR A 412 -25.71 -0.72 -2.05
C TYR A 412 -25.89 -1.76 -3.13
N VAL A 413 -27.13 -2.16 -3.37
CA VAL A 413 -27.49 -3.15 -4.39
C VAL A 413 -28.33 -2.45 -5.45
N ALA A 414 -27.86 -2.46 -6.69
CA ALA A 414 -28.62 -2.03 -7.85
C ALA A 414 -29.59 -3.15 -8.24
N ASP A 415 -30.87 -2.91 -8.04
CA ASP A 415 -31.96 -3.77 -8.48
C ASP A 415 -32.46 -3.25 -9.83
N THR A 416 -31.87 -3.77 -10.90
CA THR A 416 -32.18 -3.33 -12.27
C THR A 416 -33.63 -3.68 -12.64
N THR A 417 -34.14 -4.83 -12.18
CA THR A 417 -35.51 -5.30 -12.43
C THR A 417 -36.53 -4.46 -11.66
N GLY A 418 -36.30 -4.23 -10.36
CA GLY A 418 -37.13 -3.38 -9.51
C GLY A 418 -36.93 -1.87 -9.72
N ARG A 419 -36.01 -1.49 -10.61
CA ARG A 419 -35.69 -0.09 -10.96
C ARG A 419 -35.37 0.78 -9.73
N ARG A 420 -34.57 0.26 -8.81
CA ARG A 420 -34.22 0.92 -7.54
C ARG A 420 -32.81 0.58 -7.07
N ILE A 421 -32.29 1.40 -6.17
CA ILE A 421 -31.06 1.13 -5.42
C ILE A 421 -31.46 0.84 -3.98
N VAL A 422 -31.09 -0.33 -3.48
CA VAL A 422 -31.35 -0.77 -2.11
C VAL A 422 -30.11 -0.52 -1.26
N GLN A 423 -30.28 0.12 -0.11
CA GLN A 423 -29.22 0.38 0.86
C GLN A 423 -29.39 -0.53 2.08
N LEU A 424 -28.33 -1.25 2.43
CA LEU A 424 -28.28 -2.18 3.55
C LEU A 424 -27.20 -1.76 4.57
N LEU A 425 -27.42 -2.07 5.85
CA LEU A 425 -26.48 -1.81 6.94
C LEU A 425 -25.94 -3.13 7.50
N ASP A 426 -24.62 -3.32 7.40
CA ASP A 426 -23.92 -4.43 8.08
C ASP A 426 -23.58 -4.04 9.52
N ARG A 427 -24.52 -4.27 10.44
CA ARG A 427 -24.33 -4.02 11.88
C ARG A 427 -23.20 -4.85 12.50
N ALA A 428 -22.92 -6.04 11.97
CA ALA A 428 -21.85 -6.88 12.49
C ALA A 428 -20.49 -6.22 12.19
N TYR A 429 -20.31 -5.76 10.96
CA TYR A 429 -19.12 -4.99 10.57
C TYR A 429 -18.99 -3.68 11.37
N CYS A 430 -20.08 -2.92 11.52
CA CYS A 430 -20.04 -1.66 12.24
C CYS A 430 -19.62 -1.83 13.70
N ARG A 431 -20.17 -2.84 14.41
CA ARG A 431 -19.80 -3.15 15.79
C ARG A 431 -18.33 -3.56 15.91
N GLN A 432 -17.83 -4.38 14.99
CA GLN A 432 -16.43 -4.82 14.98
C GLN A 432 -15.46 -3.64 14.81
N ARG A 433 -15.83 -2.63 14.01
CA ARG A 433 -14.99 -1.47 13.68
C ARG A 433 -15.28 -0.23 14.53
N GLY A 434 -16.27 -0.28 15.44
CA GLY A 434 -16.68 0.87 16.25
C GLY A 434 -17.33 2.01 15.45
N ILE A 435 -17.92 1.70 14.30
CA ILE A 435 -18.58 2.68 13.41
C ILE A 435 -19.96 3.02 13.97
N ARG A 436 -20.33 4.30 13.93
CA ARG A 436 -21.66 4.80 14.35
C ARG A 436 -22.41 5.38 13.15
N ASN A 437 -23.63 4.90 12.93
CA ASN A 437 -24.51 5.31 11.84
C ASN A 437 -25.88 5.71 12.39
N GLU A 438 -25.96 6.88 13.02
CA GLU A 438 -27.15 7.32 13.76
C GLU A 438 -28.39 7.44 12.85
N LEU A 439 -28.21 7.98 11.64
CA LEU A 439 -29.30 8.12 10.66
C LEU A 439 -29.80 6.75 10.21
N GLU A 440 -28.89 5.87 9.79
CA GLU A 440 -29.24 4.57 9.22
C GLU A 440 -29.86 3.64 10.26
N GLU A 441 -29.39 3.68 11.51
CA GLU A 441 -30.01 2.96 12.62
C GLU A 441 -31.43 3.47 12.91
N ALA A 442 -31.64 4.80 12.86
CA ALA A 442 -32.96 5.39 13.04
C ALA A 442 -33.93 5.04 11.90
N LEU A 443 -33.45 5.03 10.65
CA LEU A 443 -34.21 4.64 9.47
C LEU A 443 -34.60 3.16 9.52
N ALA A 444 -33.65 2.28 9.83
CA ALA A 444 -33.91 0.86 10.02
C ALA A 444 -34.98 0.61 11.11
N ALA A 445 -34.86 1.30 12.26
CA ALA A 445 -35.81 1.20 13.35
C ALA A 445 -37.21 1.77 13.04
N ALA A 446 -37.30 2.79 12.18
CA ALA A 446 -38.59 3.31 11.69
C ALA A 446 -39.22 2.30 10.71
N ARG A 447 -38.43 1.77 9.78
CA ARG A 447 -38.88 0.81 8.77
C ARG A 447 -39.40 -0.50 9.39
N ALA A 448 -38.72 -1.01 10.42
CA ALA A 448 -39.16 -2.20 11.15
C ALA A 448 -40.55 -2.05 11.79
N ARG A 449 -41.01 -0.81 12.06
CA ARG A 449 -42.33 -0.52 12.63
C ARG A 449 -43.45 -0.43 11.60
N ARG A 450 -43.15 -0.44 10.30
CA ARG A 450 -44.19 -0.35 9.25
C ARG A 450 -45.23 -1.45 9.35
N ALA A 451 -44.83 -2.67 9.76
CA ALA A 451 -45.76 -3.78 9.95
C ALA A 451 -46.75 -3.56 11.12
N VAL A 452 -46.47 -2.61 12.01
CA VAL A 452 -47.30 -2.29 13.19
C VAL A 452 -48.13 -1.04 12.95
N ASP A 453 -47.50 0.04 12.47
CA ASP A 453 -48.11 1.34 12.19
C ASP A 453 -47.39 2.01 11.01
N GLU A 454 -47.86 1.68 9.79
CA GLU A 454 -47.26 2.15 8.55
C GLU A 454 -47.28 3.68 8.41
N PRO A 455 -48.40 4.40 8.66
CA PRO A 455 -48.41 5.86 8.56
C PRO A 455 -47.43 6.55 9.52
N ALA A 456 -47.36 6.11 10.79
CA ALA A 456 -46.42 6.70 11.75
C ALA A 456 -44.96 6.43 11.39
N ALA A 457 -44.66 5.22 10.91
CA ALA A 457 -43.33 4.85 10.43
C ALA A 457 -42.90 5.69 9.22
N LEU A 458 -43.77 5.85 8.21
CA LEU A 458 -43.51 6.67 7.03
C LEU A 458 -43.31 8.16 7.38
N ALA A 459 -44.10 8.69 8.32
CA ALA A 459 -43.91 10.05 8.82
C ALA A 459 -42.57 10.24 9.54
N GLN A 460 -42.12 9.23 10.31
CA GLN A 460 -40.83 9.24 10.98
C GLN A 460 -39.67 9.20 9.97
N GLU A 461 -39.75 8.32 8.95
CA GLU A 461 -38.74 8.25 7.88
C GLU A 461 -38.64 9.57 7.12
N ALA A 462 -39.78 10.18 6.76
CA ALA A 462 -39.79 11.46 6.06
C ALA A 462 -39.11 12.56 6.88
N ALA A 463 -39.37 12.63 8.19
CA ALA A 463 -38.72 13.58 9.08
C ALA A 463 -37.20 13.34 9.21
N LEU A 464 -36.76 12.07 9.24
CA LEU A 464 -35.33 11.71 9.27
C LEU A 464 -34.62 12.16 8.00
N TYR A 465 -35.22 11.94 6.82
CA TYR A 465 -34.64 12.42 5.55
C TYR A 465 -34.61 13.94 5.44
N GLU A 466 -35.62 14.65 5.96
CA GLU A 466 -35.60 16.11 6.02
C GLU A 466 -34.47 16.63 6.93
N ALA A 467 -34.29 16.02 8.11
CA ALA A 467 -33.20 16.37 9.02
C ALA A 467 -31.81 16.07 8.41
N ALA A 468 -31.70 15.03 7.59
CA ALA A 468 -30.49 14.70 6.83
C ALA A 468 -30.28 15.61 5.59
N GLY A 469 -31.25 16.47 5.26
CA GLY A 469 -31.21 17.32 4.07
C GLY A 469 -31.34 16.54 2.76
N SER A 470 -32.07 15.42 2.75
CA SER A 470 -32.30 14.54 1.59
C SER A 470 -33.69 14.79 0.98
N PRO A 471 -33.89 15.86 0.18
CA PRO A 471 -35.22 16.25 -0.31
C PRO A 471 -35.87 15.19 -1.20
N LEU A 472 -35.08 14.49 -2.03
CA LEU A 472 -35.58 13.40 -2.90
C LEU A 472 -36.19 12.26 -2.08
N MET A 473 -35.48 11.81 -1.05
CA MET A 473 -35.95 10.73 -0.19
C MET A 473 -37.09 11.18 0.73
N ALA A 474 -37.03 12.40 1.25
CA ALA A 474 -38.11 12.99 2.04
C ALA A 474 -39.40 13.07 1.22
N LYS A 475 -39.33 13.56 -0.03
CA LYS A 475 -40.46 13.62 -0.96
C LYS A 475 -41.08 12.25 -1.20
N ALA A 476 -40.24 11.24 -1.45
CA ALA A 476 -40.70 9.87 -1.65
C ALA A 476 -41.40 9.29 -0.42
N ALA A 477 -40.88 9.55 0.78
CA ALA A 477 -41.49 9.11 2.03
C ALA A 477 -42.83 9.82 2.30
N TRP A 478 -42.90 11.14 2.07
CA TRP A 478 -44.15 11.89 2.19
C TRP A 478 -45.20 11.48 1.14
N GLN A 479 -44.79 11.16 -0.10
CA GLN A 479 -45.68 10.62 -1.13
C GLN A 479 -46.26 9.27 -0.70
N ARG A 480 -45.42 8.34 -0.23
CA ARG A 480 -45.89 7.05 0.30
C ARG A 480 -46.86 7.23 1.47
N LEU A 481 -46.59 8.19 2.36
CA LEU A 481 -47.52 8.50 3.44
C LEU A 481 -48.85 9.04 2.91
N GLN A 482 -48.83 9.93 1.92
CA GLN A 482 -50.05 10.44 1.30
C GLN A 482 -50.83 9.35 0.55
N ASP A 483 -50.15 8.39 -0.07
CA ASP A 483 -50.79 7.25 -0.73
C ASP A 483 -51.43 6.29 0.30
N ALA A 484 -50.76 6.07 1.43
CA ALA A 484 -51.26 5.22 2.53
C ALA A 484 -52.37 5.88 3.36
N ASP A 485 -52.30 7.21 3.55
CA ASP A 485 -53.27 8.05 4.26
C ASP A 485 -53.57 9.33 3.46
N PRO A 486 -54.49 9.27 2.48
CA PRO A 486 -54.83 10.43 1.64
C PRO A 486 -55.40 11.62 2.42
N GLY A 487 -55.87 11.41 3.66
CA GLY A 487 -56.38 12.46 4.55
C GLY A 487 -55.30 13.21 5.31
N ASN A 488 -54.02 12.84 5.17
CA ASN A 488 -52.92 13.40 5.93
C ASN A 488 -52.56 14.81 5.44
N SER A 489 -53.12 15.84 6.10
CA SER A 489 -52.86 17.25 5.75
C SER A 489 -51.37 17.62 5.83
N ARG A 490 -50.65 17.05 6.80
CA ARG A 490 -49.21 17.29 6.99
C ARG A 490 -48.40 16.79 5.79
N ALA A 491 -48.69 15.60 5.25
CA ALA A 491 -48.01 15.09 4.07
C ALA A 491 -48.20 16.02 2.86
N GLY A 492 -49.44 16.48 2.62
CA GLY A 492 -49.75 17.43 1.55
C GLY A 492 -49.02 18.77 1.68
N GLU A 493 -48.99 19.34 2.88
CA GLU A 493 -48.27 20.60 3.16
C GLU A 493 -46.76 20.46 2.94
N ARG A 494 -46.15 19.35 3.39
CA ARG A 494 -44.71 19.10 3.21
C ARG A 494 -44.34 18.86 1.75
N LEU A 495 -45.17 18.11 1.00
CA LEU A 495 -44.94 17.89 -0.44
C LEU A 495 -45.01 19.19 -1.24
N LEU A 496 -45.98 20.07 -0.92
CA LEU A 496 -46.06 21.39 -1.54
C LEU A 496 -44.82 22.24 -1.19
N ALA A 497 -44.36 22.20 0.06
CA ALA A 497 -43.15 22.92 0.48
C ALA A 497 -41.89 22.45 -0.27
N ILE A 498 -41.74 21.13 -0.46
CA ILE A 498 -40.64 20.56 -1.25
C ILE A 498 -40.76 20.99 -2.72
N GLU A 499 -41.95 20.91 -3.34
CA GLU A 499 -42.19 21.34 -4.72
C GLU A 499 -41.84 22.84 -4.92
N VAL A 500 -42.23 23.69 -3.98
CA VAL A 500 -41.90 25.13 -3.98
C VAL A 500 -40.38 25.34 -3.88
N SER A 501 -39.69 24.58 -3.02
CA SER A 501 -38.23 24.65 -2.88
C SER A 501 -37.51 24.19 -4.16
N GLU A 502 -37.94 23.10 -4.79
CA GLU A 502 -37.37 22.60 -6.05
C GLU A 502 -37.55 23.61 -7.19
N LEU A 503 -38.75 24.19 -7.31
CA LEU A 503 -39.04 25.23 -8.30
C LEU A 503 -38.20 26.49 -8.10
N SER A 504 -37.99 26.90 -6.84
CA SER A 504 -37.12 28.03 -6.48
C SER A 504 -35.66 27.80 -6.86
N ALA A 505 -35.11 26.62 -6.55
CA ALA A 505 -33.74 26.26 -6.91
C ALA A 505 -33.56 26.23 -8.44
N ALA A 506 -34.48 25.57 -9.16
CA ALA A 506 -34.44 25.50 -10.62
C ALA A 506 -34.57 26.88 -11.30
N ALA A 507 -35.43 27.76 -10.76
CA ALA A 507 -35.56 29.12 -11.27
C ALA A 507 -34.27 29.93 -11.04
N SER A 508 -33.66 29.80 -9.86
CA SER A 508 -32.42 30.51 -9.50
C SER A 508 -31.21 30.05 -10.31
N GLU A 509 -31.08 28.75 -10.59
CA GLU A 509 -30.01 28.21 -11.44
C GLU A 509 -30.12 28.73 -12.89
N LEU A 510 -31.34 28.71 -13.44
CA LEU A 510 -31.60 29.25 -14.77
C LEU A 510 -31.38 30.76 -14.85
N ASP A 511 -31.74 31.52 -13.80
CA ASP A 511 -31.43 32.95 -13.68
C ASP A 511 -29.90 33.17 -13.73
N ALA A 512 -29.15 32.49 -12.86
CA ALA A 512 -27.69 32.61 -12.81
C ALA A 512 -27.03 32.29 -14.16
N ARG A 513 -27.42 31.17 -14.80
CA ARG A 513 -26.94 30.78 -16.14
C ARG A 513 -27.29 31.84 -17.19
N THR A 514 -28.50 32.39 -17.12
CA THR A 514 -28.94 33.45 -18.03
C THR A 514 -28.09 34.70 -17.88
N ARG A 515 -27.80 35.14 -16.66
CA ARG A 515 -26.95 36.30 -16.38
C ARG A 515 -25.51 36.07 -16.83
N GLU A 516 -25.01 34.85 -16.70
CA GLU A 516 -23.66 34.50 -17.17
C GLU A 516 -23.55 34.56 -18.69
N VAL A 517 -24.47 33.92 -19.43
CA VAL A 517 -24.50 33.97 -20.90
C VAL A 517 -24.72 35.40 -21.39
N PHE A 518 -25.57 36.17 -20.70
CA PHE A 518 -25.80 37.58 -20.99
C PHE A 518 -24.51 38.40 -20.89
N ARG A 519 -23.67 38.15 -19.87
CA ARG A 519 -22.40 38.86 -19.63
C ARG A 519 -21.29 38.45 -20.61
N THR A 520 -21.23 37.16 -20.95
CA THR A 520 -20.11 36.58 -21.69
C THR A 520 -20.30 36.56 -23.21
N VAL A 521 -21.53 36.34 -23.69
CA VAL A 521 -21.84 36.22 -25.12
C VAL A 521 -22.74 37.36 -25.59
N GLY A 522 -23.78 37.68 -24.82
CA GLY A 522 -24.71 38.76 -25.10
C GLY A 522 -26.18 38.35 -25.06
N ILE A 523 -27.05 39.34 -25.28
CA ILE A 523 -28.49 39.24 -25.00
C ILE A 523 -29.22 38.18 -25.84
N GLU A 524 -28.89 38.02 -27.13
CA GLU A 524 -29.62 37.11 -28.01
C GLU A 524 -29.35 35.63 -27.69
N THR A 525 -28.12 35.30 -27.30
CA THR A 525 -27.76 33.94 -26.90
C THR A 525 -28.35 33.57 -25.54
N ALA A 526 -28.56 34.55 -24.65
CA ALA A 526 -29.15 34.34 -23.33
C ALA A 526 -30.69 34.27 -23.35
N ARG A 527 -31.34 34.64 -24.46
CA ARG A 527 -32.81 34.72 -24.60
C ARG A 527 -33.54 33.38 -24.34
N PRO A 528 -33.06 32.20 -24.80
CA PRO A 528 -33.73 30.92 -24.53
C PRO A 528 -33.72 30.55 -23.04
N THR A 529 -32.58 30.68 -22.35
CA THR A 529 -32.46 30.39 -20.91
C THR A 529 -33.26 31.40 -20.07
N TYR A 530 -33.32 32.66 -20.51
CA TYR A 530 -34.18 33.68 -19.89
C TYR A 530 -35.65 33.27 -19.88
N MET A 531 -36.20 32.83 -21.01
CA MET A 531 -37.60 32.40 -21.08
C MET A 531 -37.88 31.23 -20.14
N GLN A 532 -36.96 30.27 -20.03
CA GLN A 532 -37.08 29.14 -19.11
C GLN A 532 -37.05 29.60 -17.65
N ALA A 533 -36.15 30.52 -17.29
CA ALA A 533 -36.06 31.07 -15.94
C ALA A 533 -37.38 31.76 -15.53
N VAL A 534 -37.94 32.61 -16.41
CA VAL A 534 -39.20 33.30 -16.15
C VAL A 534 -40.36 32.31 -16.00
N GLN A 535 -40.48 31.31 -16.88
CA GLN A 535 -41.51 30.28 -16.76
C GLN A 535 -41.41 29.51 -15.42
N LYS A 536 -40.20 29.24 -14.94
CA LYS A 536 -40.00 28.60 -13.63
C LYS A 536 -40.41 29.51 -12.47
N TYR A 537 -40.10 30.81 -12.54
CA TYR A 537 -40.57 31.77 -11.54
C TYR A 537 -42.10 31.94 -11.55
N GLU A 538 -42.75 31.96 -12.72
CA GLU A 538 -44.21 32.00 -12.83
C GLU A 538 -44.86 30.75 -12.22
N LEU A 539 -44.32 29.57 -12.53
CA LEU A 539 -44.78 28.31 -11.96
C LEU A 539 -44.58 28.29 -10.44
N LEU A 540 -43.44 28.75 -9.94
CA LEU A 540 -43.17 28.92 -8.51
C LEU A 540 -44.21 29.85 -7.86
N LEU A 541 -44.48 31.02 -8.45
CA LEU A 541 -45.45 31.99 -7.93
C LEU A 541 -46.90 31.51 -8.03
N SER A 542 -47.22 30.59 -8.94
CA SER A 542 -48.54 29.94 -8.97
C SER A 542 -48.77 29.02 -7.76
N LYS A 543 -47.68 28.41 -7.25
CA LYS A 543 -47.70 27.51 -6.08
C LYS A 543 -47.46 28.26 -4.77
N SER A 544 -46.70 29.35 -4.80
CA SER A 544 -46.39 30.23 -3.66
C SER A 544 -46.58 31.72 -4.03
N PRO A 545 -47.84 32.21 -4.10
CA PRO A 545 -48.13 33.58 -4.54
C PRO A 545 -47.50 34.68 -3.67
N GLY A 546 -47.20 34.36 -2.40
CA GLY A 546 -46.63 35.25 -1.40
C GLY A 546 -45.11 35.38 -1.42
N ASP A 547 -44.38 34.64 -2.27
CA ASP A 547 -42.92 34.69 -2.33
C ASP A 547 -42.44 36.01 -2.95
N LYS A 548 -42.13 36.98 -2.09
CA LYS A 548 -41.64 38.30 -2.49
C LYS A 548 -40.24 38.24 -3.11
N ALA A 549 -39.41 37.29 -2.68
CA ALA A 549 -38.04 37.16 -3.17
C ALA A 549 -38.03 36.61 -4.60
N ALA A 550 -38.82 35.56 -4.87
CA ALA A 550 -39.01 35.03 -6.22
C ALA A 550 -39.59 36.08 -7.18
N ARG A 551 -40.59 36.86 -6.73
CA ARG A 551 -41.17 37.94 -7.54
C ARG A 551 -40.15 39.03 -7.86
N ALA A 552 -39.37 39.48 -6.88
CA ALA A 552 -38.32 40.47 -7.08
C ALA A 552 -37.17 39.97 -7.97
N ALA A 553 -36.77 38.69 -7.83
CA ALA A 553 -35.75 38.08 -8.68
C ALA A 553 -36.21 38.00 -10.14
N MET A 554 -37.45 37.55 -10.37
CA MET A 554 -38.07 37.53 -11.69
C MET A 554 -38.13 38.93 -12.32
N GLU A 555 -38.58 39.95 -11.57
CA GLU A 555 -38.64 41.35 -12.02
C GLU A 555 -37.23 41.92 -12.30
N SER A 556 -36.23 41.56 -11.50
CA SER A 556 -34.83 41.91 -11.73
C SER A 556 -34.27 41.28 -13.01
N LEU A 557 -34.56 40.00 -13.26
CA LEU A 557 -34.13 39.34 -14.48
C LEU A 557 -34.83 39.92 -15.72
N GLN A 558 -36.12 40.26 -15.59
CA GLN A 558 -36.88 40.93 -16.64
C GLN A 558 -36.37 42.35 -16.92
N SER A 559 -35.91 43.10 -15.90
CA SER A 559 -35.33 44.44 -16.08
C SER A 559 -33.92 44.39 -16.68
N LEU A 560 -33.10 43.40 -16.32
CA LEU A 560 -31.80 43.15 -16.96
C LEU A 560 -31.94 42.99 -18.49
N PHE A 561 -32.99 42.31 -18.95
CA PHE A 561 -33.28 42.15 -20.38
C PHE A 561 -34.02 43.34 -21.01
N ARG A 562 -34.38 44.37 -20.23
CA ARG A 562 -34.96 45.64 -20.72
C ARG A 562 -33.94 46.78 -20.81
N GLU A 563 -32.87 46.79 -20.01
CA GLU A 563 -31.90 47.89 -19.96
C GLU A 563 -30.59 47.59 -20.72
N LYS A 564 -30.14 48.51 -21.58
CA LYS A 564 -28.80 48.48 -22.20
C LYS A 564 -27.73 48.77 -21.14
N SER A 565 -26.78 47.85 -20.97
CA SER A 565 -25.68 47.86 -19.98
C SER A 565 -24.85 49.16 -19.89
N PRO A 566 -24.27 49.41 -18.71
CA PRO A 566 -22.92 49.96 -18.59
C PRO A 566 -21.95 49.03 -17.85
N ALA A 567 -20.70 49.01 -18.35
CA ALA A 567 -19.54 48.32 -17.81
C ALA A 567 -18.84 49.14 -16.70
N GLY A 568 -18.12 48.46 -15.79
CA GLY A 568 -17.10 49.10 -14.95
C GLY A 568 -16.67 48.27 -13.72
N GLY A 569 -15.59 47.50 -13.83
CA GLY A 569 -14.92 46.84 -12.70
C GLY A 569 -13.79 47.68 -12.09
N ARG A 570 -13.68 47.75 -10.76
CA ARG A 570 -12.57 48.37 -10.02
C ARG A 570 -11.34 47.44 -9.99
N THR A 571 -10.14 48.00 -10.15
CA THR A 571 -8.84 47.28 -10.13
C THR A 571 -8.34 47.09 -8.68
N PRO A 572 -7.81 45.90 -8.31
CA PRO A 572 -7.29 45.65 -6.95
C PRO A 572 -5.93 46.34 -6.66
N PRO A 573 -5.65 46.72 -5.39
CA PRO A 573 -4.46 47.51 -4.99
C PRO A 573 -3.13 46.74 -4.94
N LEU A 574 -3.17 45.40 -4.99
CA LEU A 574 -1.99 44.54 -4.99
C LEU A 574 -2.11 43.58 -6.18
N ALA A 575 -1.03 43.45 -6.96
CA ALA A 575 -1.04 42.63 -8.18
C ALA A 575 -0.08 41.45 -8.03
N ILE A 576 -0.58 40.24 -8.31
CA ILE A 576 0.25 39.03 -8.44
C ILE A 576 0.94 39.09 -9.81
N THR A 577 2.23 39.38 -9.83
CA THR A 577 2.99 39.51 -11.09
C THR A 577 3.36 38.14 -11.65
N GLU A 578 3.73 37.20 -10.77
CA GLU A 578 4.17 35.87 -11.16
C GLU A 578 3.75 34.86 -10.09
N ALA A 579 3.34 33.67 -10.52
CA ALA A 579 2.96 32.58 -9.63
C ALA A 579 3.23 31.27 -10.36
N ALA A 580 4.03 30.41 -9.75
CA ALA A 580 4.42 29.13 -10.34
C ALA A 580 4.55 28.05 -9.25
N LEU A 581 4.07 26.86 -9.58
CA LEU A 581 4.29 25.63 -8.84
C LEU A 581 4.96 24.63 -9.78
N VAL A 582 5.89 23.83 -9.25
CA VAL A 582 6.48 22.73 -10.01
C VAL A 582 5.46 21.58 -10.16
N PRO A 583 5.60 20.71 -11.18
CA PRO A 583 4.86 19.46 -11.22
C PRO A 583 5.11 18.65 -9.95
N LEU A 584 4.04 18.16 -9.33
CA LEU A 584 4.10 17.51 -8.02
C LEU A 584 4.15 15.99 -8.18
N PHE A 585 5.00 15.36 -7.38
CA PHE A 585 5.18 13.91 -7.35
C PHE A 585 4.74 13.40 -5.97
N PRO A 586 3.79 12.47 -5.86
CA PRO A 586 3.34 11.95 -4.57
C PRO A 586 4.47 11.34 -3.72
N SER A 587 5.46 10.74 -4.39
CA SER A 587 6.71 10.23 -3.82
C SER A 587 7.49 11.29 -3.02
N LEU A 588 7.35 12.57 -3.36
CA LEU A 588 8.06 13.69 -2.74
C LEU A 588 7.18 14.51 -1.78
N MET A 589 6.02 13.98 -1.36
CA MET A 589 5.07 14.72 -0.51
C MET A 589 5.69 15.26 0.78
N LEU A 590 6.59 14.49 1.41
CA LEU A 590 7.27 14.89 2.66
C LEU A 590 8.38 15.92 2.38
N HIS A 591 8.96 15.91 1.19
CA HIS A 591 9.94 16.91 0.76
C HIS A 591 9.27 18.28 0.58
N TYR A 592 8.12 18.34 -0.08
CA TYR A 592 7.39 19.60 -0.32
C TYR A 592 6.85 20.25 0.96
N ALA A 593 6.68 19.48 2.03
CA ALA A 593 6.30 20.03 3.34
C ALA A 593 7.43 20.85 3.99
N ALA A 594 8.69 20.50 3.70
CA ALA A 594 9.88 21.15 4.28
C ALA A 594 10.62 22.08 3.30
N HIS A 595 10.43 21.87 1.99
CA HIS A 595 11.13 22.61 0.93
C HIS A 595 10.13 23.25 -0.04
N PRO A 596 10.41 24.47 -0.55
CA PRO A 596 9.49 25.15 -1.45
C PRO A 596 9.24 24.37 -2.75
N ALA A 597 7.96 24.15 -3.08
CA ALA A 597 7.50 23.56 -4.34
C ALA A 597 7.14 24.62 -5.40
N GLY A 598 7.34 25.90 -5.08
CA GLY A 598 7.08 27.00 -5.99
C GLY A 598 7.25 28.36 -5.31
N SER A 599 6.84 29.41 -6.02
CA SER A 599 6.89 30.77 -5.48
C SER A 599 5.80 31.65 -6.05
N VAL A 600 5.47 32.71 -5.31
CA VAL A 600 4.56 33.77 -5.76
C VAL A 600 5.23 35.13 -5.56
N SER A 601 5.20 35.94 -6.62
CA SER A 601 5.70 37.32 -6.60
C SER A 601 4.55 38.30 -6.71
N VAL A 602 4.58 39.32 -5.85
CA VAL A 602 3.60 40.40 -5.83
C VAL A 602 4.26 41.75 -6.00
N ARG A 603 3.51 42.69 -6.55
CA ARG A 603 3.85 44.10 -6.62
C ARG A 603 2.75 44.95 -6.02
N ASN A 604 3.13 45.89 -5.16
CA ASN A 604 2.21 46.90 -4.65
C ASN A 604 1.99 47.96 -5.74
N VAL A 605 0.79 47.99 -6.33
CA VAL A 605 0.41 48.96 -7.38
C VAL A 605 -0.35 50.16 -6.82
N SER A 606 -0.58 50.19 -5.50
CA SER A 606 -1.25 51.28 -4.82
C SER A 606 -0.28 52.38 -4.39
N ALA A 607 -0.82 53.54 -4.05
CA ALA A 607 -0.06 54.67 -3.49
C ALA A 607 0.25 54.51 -1.99
N ALA A 608 -0.25 53.48 -1.32
CA ALA A 608 -0.09 53.24 0.11
C ALA A 608 0.73 51.96 0.39
N ALA A 609 1.40 51.88 1.54
CA ALA A 609 2.09 50.66 1.93
C ALA A 609 1.09 49.54 2.27
N ALA A 610 1.39 48.31 1.85
CA ALA A 610 0.65 47.12 2.27
C ALA A 610 1.33 46.53 3.51
N GLY A 611 0.57 46.22 4.57
CA GLY A 611 1.09 45.63 5.81
C GLY A 611 0.72 44.16 5.96
N ASN A 612 1.47 43.42 6.78
CA ASN A 612 1.20 42.03 7.19
C ASN A 612 0.82 41.11 6.01
N LEU A 613 1.68 41.06 4.99
CA LEU A 613 1.44 40.23 3.81
C LEU A 613 1.70 38.76 4.16
N ARG A 614 0.73 37.90 3.85
CA ARG A 614 0.81 36.45 4.06
C ARG A 614 0.39 35.74 2.79
N ALA A 615 1.27 34.91 2.24
CA ALA A 615 0.96 34.08 1.09
C ALA A 615 0.54 32.68 1.56
N ARG A 616 -0.52 32.15 0.98
CA ARG A 616 -1.08 30.82 1.25
C ARG A 616 -1.26 30.05 -0.04
N GLY A 617 -0.84 28.78 -0.06
CA GLY A 617 -1.07 27.86 -1.17
C GLY A 617 -2.04 26.76 -0.77
N MET A 618 -3.01 26.45 -1.63
CA MET A 618 -3.98 25.38 -1.41
C MET A 618 -4.24 24.61 -2.70
N ILE A 619 -4.15 23.29 -2.62
CA ILE A 619 -4.59 22.38 -3.66
C ILE A 619 -5.77 21.60 -3.08
N PRO A 620 -7.01 21.93 -3.44
CA PRO A 620 -8.20 21.22 -2.97
C PRO A 620 -8.04 19.72 -3.16
N ARG A 621 -8.62 18.94 -2.24
CA ARG A 621 -8.53 17.46 -2.14
C ARG A 621 -7.17 16.92 -1.68
N PHE A 622 -6.06 17.46 -2.16
CA PHE A 622 -4.71 16.95 -1.82
C PHE A 622 -4.08 17.65 -0.62
N MET A 623 -4.74 18.62 -0.02
CA MET A 623 -4.32 19.33 1.18
C MET A 623 -5.51 19.48 2.13
N ASP A 624 -5.28 19.29 3.42
CA ASP A 624 -6.32 19.46 4.44
C ASP A 624 -6.45 20.94 4.85
N PHE A 625 -5.34 21.68 4.83
CA PHE A 625 -5.27 23.11 5.16
C PHE A 625 -4.31 23.84 4.22
N PRO A 626 -4.52 25.15 3.94
CA PRO A 626 -3.59 25.95 3.16
C PRO A 626 -2.22 26.06 3.84
N ALA A 627 -1.14 25.91 3.08
CA ALA A 627 0.23 26.10 3.57
C ALA A 627 0.59 27.60 3.54
N GLU A 628 1.07 28.15 4.65
CA GLU A 628 1.40 29.58 4.81
C GLU A 628 2.91 29.82 4.70
N ALA A 629 3.31 30.75 3.83
CA ALA A 629 4.69 31.20 3.70
C ALA A 629 5.07 32.16 4.85
N PRO A 630 6.38 32.37 5.11
CA PRO A 630 6.82 33.38 6.08
C PRO A 630 6.22 34.76 5.79
N ALA A 631 5.59 35.37 6.79
CA ALA A 631 4.90 36.64 6.65
C ALA A 631 5.88 37.81 6.43
N LEU A 632 5.49 38.77 5.59
CA LEU A 632 6.22 40.01 5.38
C LEU A 632 5.51 41.17 6.08
N ALA A 633 6.23 41.88 6.96
CA ALA A 633 5.64 42.91 7.81
C ALA A 633 5.04 44.09 7.02
N TRP A 634 5.72 44.56 5.96
CA TRP A 634 5.23 45.64 5.10
C TRP A 634 5.88 45.62 3.72
N LEU A 635 5.20 46.17 2.72
CA LEU A 635 5.65 46.34 1.34
C LEU A 635 5.39 47.78 0.86
N ALA A 636 6.47 48.49 0.52
CA ALA A 636 6.41 49.88 0.06
C ALA A 636 5.58 50.03 -1.24
N PRO A 637 5.00 51.22 -1.50
CA PRO A 637 4.40 51.53 -2.80
C PRO A 637 5.37 51.26 -3.96
N GLY A 638 4.90 50.58 -5.01
CA GLY A 638 5.70 50.24 -6.20
C GLY A 638 6.70 49.09 -6.04
N ALA A 639 6.99 48.66 -4.81
CA ALA A 639 7.93 47.58 -4.51
C ALA A 639 7.31 46.20 -4.77
N SER A 640 8.19 45.21 -4.95
CA SER A 640 7.82 43.81 -5.15
C SER A 640 8.40 42.92 -4.06
N ALA A 641 7.72 41.82 -3.76
CA ALA A 641 8.19 40.77 -2.85
C ALA A 641 7.90 39.39 -3.45
N SER A 642 8.74 38.40 -3.11
CA SER A 642 8.56 37.01 -3.50
C SER A 642 8.46 36.12 -2.26
N PHE A 643 7.49 35.21 -2.27
CA PHE A 643 7.23 34.27 -1.19
C PHE A 643 7.48 32.84 -1.69
N PRO A 644 8.39 32.07 -1.06
CA PRO A 644 8.52 30.65 -1.33
C PRO A 644 7.32 29.90 -0.75
N LEU A 645 6.75 28.97 -1.53
CA LEU A 645 5.56 28.20 -1.14
C LEU A 645 5.94 26.74 -0.89
N THR A 646 5.78 26.27 0.34
CA THR A 646 5.77 24.83 0.68
C THR A 646 4.36 24.28 0.51
N LEU A 647 4.23 22.96 0.36
CA LEU A 647 2.93 22.29 0.22
C LEU A 647 2.87 21.08 1.18
N ALA A 648 1.89 21.09 2.08
CA ALA A 648 1.63 19.98 2.99
C ALA A 648 0.55 19.06 2.39
N LEU A 649 0.97 18.13 1.51
CA LEU A 649 0.07 17.19 0.87
C LEU A 649 -0.44 16.14 1.86
N ASN A 650 -1.71 15.74 1.73
CA ASN A 650 -2.33 14.68 2.51
C ASN A 650 -2.17 13.30 1.83
N ARG A 651 -2.56 12.22 2.50
CA ARG A 651 -2.36 10.84 2.02
C ARG A 651 -3.14 10.48 0.77
N THR A 652 -4.22 11.21 0.45
CA THR A 652 -5.00 11.01 -0.79
C THR A 652 -4.14 11.19 -2.05
N VAL A 653 -3.03 11.93 -1.95
CA VAL A 653 -2.08 12.03 -3.07
C VAL A 653 -1.39 10.69 -3.38
N LEU A 654 -1.23 9.80 -2.40
CA LEU A 654 -0.64 8.46 -2.58
C LEU A 654 -1.61 7.47 -3.25
N GLU A 655 -2.89 7.79 -3.26
CA GLU A 655 -3.94 7.06 -3.99
C GLU A 655 -4.02 7.51 -5.45
N LEU A 656 -3.25 8.53 -5.85
CA LEU A 656 -3.25 9.06 -7.20
C LEU A 656 -2.47 8.17 -8.15
N GLN A 657 -3.02 7.95 -9.33
CA GLN A 657 -2.51 6.91 -10.21
C GLN A 657 -2.43 7.33 -11.67
N GLU A 658 -3.10 8.43 -12.00
CA GLU A 658 -2.96 9.13 -13.26
C GLU A 658 -2.39 10.50 -13.00
N ASP A 659 -1.70 11.05 -13.99
CA ASP A 659 -1.29 12.43 -13.97
C ASP A 659 -2.56 13.30 -14.07
N LEU A 660 -2.83 14.09 -13.04
CA LEU A 660 -3.97 14.97 -12.98
C LEU A 660 -3.52 16.42 -13.05
N VAL A 661 -4.15 17.19 -13.93
CA VAL A 661 -4.06 18.65 -13.89
C VAL A 661 -5.14 19.16 -12.95
N VAL A 662 -4.74 19.66 -11.79
CA VAL A 662 -5.63 20.22 -10.77
C VAL A 662 -5.45 21.74 -10.65
N GLN A 663 -6.45 22.42 -10.11
CA GLN A 663 -6.39 23.85 -9.87
C GLN A 663 -5.79 24.13 -8.49
N ALA A 664 -4.67 24.84 -8.44
CA ALA A 664 -4.09 25.35 -7.21
C ALA A 664 -4.49 26.80 -6.99
N SER A 665 -4.96 27.13 -5.78
CA SER A 665 -5.23 28.51 -5.35
C SER A 665 -4.03 29.04 -4.59
N ILE A 666 -3.52 30.19 -5.01
CA ILE A 666 -2.53 30.97 -4.25
C ILE A 666 -3.21 32.27 -3.81
N GLU A 667 -3.31 32.45 -2.50
CA GLU A 667 -3.97 33.57 -1.86
C GLU A 667 -2.95 34.43 -1.12
N ILE A 668 -3.11 35.75 -1.22
CA ILE A 668 -2.28 36.70 -0.50
C ILE A 668 -3.19 37.62 0.29
N THR A 669 -3.13 37.51 1.61
CA THR A 669 -3.82 38.41 2.52
C THR A 669 -2.88 39.53 2.93
N PHE A 670 -3.38 40.76 3.00
CA PHE A 670 -2.62 41.95 3.34
C PHE A 670 -3.51 43.04 3.92
N ALA A 671 -2.96 43.89 4.78
CA ALA A 671 -3.64 45.06 5.30
C ALA A 671 -3.40 46.27 4.37
N ALA A 672 -4.46 46.86 3.85
CA ALA A 672 -4.41 48.11 3.07
C ALA A 672 -5.63 48.99 3.36
N GLY A 673 -5.41 50.29 3.56
CA GLY A 673 -6.50 51.25 3.79
C GLY A 673 -7.30 51.01 5.08
N GLY A 674 -6.73 50.35 6.09
CA GLY A 674 -7.39 50.07 7.37
C GLY A 674 -8.21 48.78 7.41
N SER A 675 -8.26 48.00 6.33
CA SER A 675 -8.93 46.70 6.26
C SER A 675 -8.02 45.60 5.73
N GLU A 676 -8.24 44.36 6.14
CA GLU A 676 -7.61 43.19 5.53
C GLU A 676 -8.25 42.93 4.15
N GLN A 677 -7.40 42.70 3.14
CA GLN A 677 -7.79 42.41 1.77
C GLN A 677 -7.10 41.15 1.30
N THR A 678 -7.74 40.44 0.36
CA THR A 678 -7.21 39.22 -0.23
C THR A 678 -7.16 39.35 -1.74
N VAL A 679 -6.04 38.96 -2.33
CA VAL A 679 -5.93 38.71 -3.76
C VAL A 679 -5.58 37.25 -3.99
N ALA A 680 -6.25 36.61 -4.95
CA ALA A 680 -6.06 35.21 -5.25
C ALA A 680 -5.72 35.02 -6.72
N ARG A 681 -4.89 34.02 -7.01
CA ARG A 681 -4.63 33.53 -8.37
C ARG A 681 -4.77 32.03 -8.37
N VAL A 682 -5.62 31.55 -9.28
CA VAL A 682 -5.77 30.12 -9.55
C VAL A 682 -4.89 29.76 -10.75
N LEU A 683 -4.09 28.70 -10.63
CA LEU A 683 -3.29 28.17 -11.72
C LEU A 683 -3.39 26.64 -11.81
N PRO A 684 -3.31 26.07 -13.03
CA PRO A 684 -3.23 24.63 -13.18
C PRO A 684 -1.86 24.13 -12.70
N VAL A 685 -1.86 23.04 -11.93
CA VAL A 685 -0.66 22.29 -11.55
C VAL A 685 -0.86 20.82 -11.87
N THR A 686 0.16 20.18 -12.44
CA THR A 686 0.15 18.74 -12.68
C THR A 686 0.59 18.02 -11.40
N VAL A 687 -0.24 17.11 -10.90
CA VAL A 687 0.13 16.12 -9.89
C VAL A 687 0.26 14.79 -10.61
N HIS A 688 1.47 14.23 -10.62
CA HIS A 688 1.74 12.96 -11.27
C HIS A 688 1.22 11.77 -10.47
N ARG A 689 1.10 10.62 -11.13
CA ARG A 689 0.79 9.33 -10.48
C ARG A 689 1.77 8.98 -9.35
N ASN A 690 1.34 8.17 -8.39
CA ASN A 690 2.11 7.78 -7.19
C ASN A 690 3.36 6.94 -7.48
N THR A 691 3.46 6.35 -8.67
CA THR A 691 4.64 5.64 -9.17
C THR A 691 5.59 6.56 -9.95
N ALA A 692 5.24 7.82 -10.18
CA ALA A 692 6.06 8.72 -10.97
C ALA A 692 7.28 9.24 -10.20
N LEU A 693 8.42 9.28 -10.89
CA LEU A 693 9.66 9.88 -10.42
C LEU A 693 10.37 10.63 -11.55
N THR A 694 11.16 11.64 -11.22
CA THR A 694 12.11 12.26 -12.14
C THR A 694 13.54 12.05 -11.64
N TRP A 695 14.47 11.93 -12.58
CA TRP A 695 15.89 11.66 -12.31
C TRP A 695 16.77 12.91 -12.41
N ASP A 696 16.23 14.08 -12.11
CA ASP A 696 16.98 15.32 -11.90
C ASP A 696 17.85 15.28 -10.63
N ASP A 697 17.45 14.48 -9.64
CA ASP A 697 18.26 14.10 -8.50
C ASP A 697 18.09 12.61 -8.22
N THR A 698 19.16 11.84 -8.38
CA THR A 698 19.20 10.38 -8.13
C THR A 698 18.72 10.03 -6.72
N ALA A 699 18.96 10.88 -5.72
CA ALA A 699 18.59 10.60 -4.34
C ALA A 699 17.07 10.49 -4.12
N LYS A 700 16.23 10.98 -5.06
CA LYS A 700 14.77 10.89 -4.98
C LYS A 700 14.25 9.45 -4.90
N ILE A 701 14.96 8.46 -5.46
CA ILE A 701 14.57 7.04 -5.36
C ILE A 701 14.49 6.56 -3.90
N ALA A 702 15.16 7.23 -2.96
CA ALA A 702 15.08 6.93 -1.54
C ALA A 702 13.66 7.00 -0.96
N SER A 703 12.75 7.79 -1.58
CA SER A 703 11.35 7.86 -1.17
C SER A 703 10.62 6.54 -1.38
N PHE A 704 11.03 5.73 -2.36
CA PHE A 704 10.46 4.42 -2.65
C PHE A 704 11.06 3.29 -1.78
N VAL A 705 12.13 3.57 -1.02
CA VAL A 705 12.73 2.58 -0.13
C VAL A 705 12.00 2.55 1.21
N THR A 706 11.02 1.64 1.35
CA THR A 706 10.07 1.54 2.47
C THR A 706 10.34 0.33 3.41
N PRO A 707 11.34 0.39 4.31
CA PRO A 707 11.74 -0.74 5.16
C PRO A 707 10.77 -1.05 6.30
N ASN A 708 9.98 -0.06 6.72
CA ASN A 708 9.03 -0.20 7.83
C ASN A 708 7.66 -0.73 7.37
N GLU A 709 7.50 -1.00 6.08
CA GLU A 709 6.29 -1.55 5.51
C GLU A 709 6.14 -3.03 5.94
N GLU A 710 4.92 -3.44 6.32
CA GLU A 710 4.68 -4.72 7.00
C GLU A 710 5.03 -5.94 6.13
N VAL A 711 4.67 -5.92 4.84
CA VAL A 711 4.94 -7.02 3.90
C VAL A 711 6.45 -7.14 3.68
N VAL A 712 7.14 -6.02 3.44
CA VAL A 712 8.59 -5.97 3.24
C VAL A 712 9.34 -6.43 4.49
N ASN A 713 9.03 -5.85 5.65
CA ASN A 713 9.68 -6.19 6.92
C ASN A 713 9.42 -7.64 7.32
N GLY A 714 8.19 -8.12 7.11
CA GLY A 714 7.82 -9.51 7.34
C GLY A 714 8.63 -10.49 6.48
N PHE A 715 8.73 -10.24 5.17
CA PHE A 715 9.51 -11.05 4.23
C PHE A 715 10.98 -11.08 4.66
N ALA A 716 11.59 -9.91 4.89
CA ALA A 716 13.00 -9.79 5.25
C ALA A 716 13.34 -10.55 6.54
N ARG A 717 12.51 -10.45 7.59
CA ARG A 717 12.75 -11.16 8.87
C ARG A 717 12.60 -12.67 8.75
N ARG A 718 11.61 -13.14 7.99
CA ARG A 718 11.40 -14.58 7.77
C ARG A 718 12.52 -15.20 6.95
N ALA A 719 13.12 -14.44 6.04
CA ALA A 719 14.28 -14.89 5.29
C ALA A 719 15.47 -15.27 6.21
N LEU A 720 15.62 -14.71 7.41
CA LEU A 720 16.83 -14.84 8.24
C LEU A 720 16.96 -16.12 9.10
N ALA A 721 15.96 -17.03 9.15
CA ALA A 721 15.92 -18.08 10.18
C ALA A 721 15.90 -19.54 9.65
N PRO A 722 16.75 -20.44 10.18
CA PRO A 722 18.12 -20.18 10.62
C PRO A 722 19.14 -21.07 9.88
N PRO A 723 20.21 -20.50 9.34
CA PRO A 723 21.47 -21.20 9.22
C PRO A 723 22.36 -20.89 10.44
N GLY A 724 23.43 -21.66 10.62
CA GLY A 724 24.38 -21.50 11.72
C GLY A 724 25.85 -21.72 11.35
N GLU A 725 26.13 -22.13 10.11
CA GLU A 725 27.51 -22.31 9.63
C GLU A 725 28.28 -20.99 9.61
N GLU A 726 27.60 -19.87 9.36
CA GLU A 726 28.24 -18.57 9.27
C GLU A 726 28.88 -18.11 10.60
N LYS A 727 28.45 -18.68 11.73
CA LYS A 727 29.05 -18.41 13.05
C LYS A 727 30.52 -18.86 13.15
N ARG A 728 31.00 -19.68 12.21
CA ARG A 728 32.41 -20.07 12.14
C ARG A 728 33.32 -18.94 11.67
N PHE A 729 32.78 -17.98 10.91
CA PHE A 729 33.56 -16.85 10.41
C PHE A 729 33.67 -15.77 11.49
N LEU A 730 34.83 -15.14 11.59
CA LEU A 730 35.02 -13.95 12.43
C LEU A 730 34.69 -12.68 11.62
N LEU A 731 33.48 -12.67 11.07
CA LEU A 731 32.92 -11.59 10.27
C LEU A 731 31.57 -11.16 10.84
N SER A 732 31.21 -9.91 10.58
CA SER A 732 29.92 -9.34 10.97
C SER A 732 28.73 -10.19 10.46
N PRO A 733 27.73 -10.48 11.32
CA PRO A 733 26.51 -11.17 10.91
C PRO A 733 25.76 -10.48 9.78
N LYS A 734 25.89 -9.15 9.64
CA LYS A 734 25.21 -8.36 8.60
C LYS A 734 25.55 -8.81 7.18
N LEU A 735 26.80 -9.23 6.95
CA LEU A 735 27.23 -9.79 5.66
C LEU A 735 26.40 -11.02 5.27
N PHE A 736 26.24 -11.95 6.21
CA PHE A 736 25.53 -13.21 5.97
C PHE A 736 24.01 -13.03 5.92
N GLN A 737 23.49 -12.09 6.72
CA GLN A 737 22.08 -11.69 6.64
C GLN A 737 21.76 -11.10 5.25
N ALA A 738 22.62 -10.22 4.72
CA ALA A 738 22.44 -9.66 3.39
C ALA A 738 22.53 -10.73 2.29
N MET A 739 23.53 -11.63 2.37
CA MET A 739 23.65 -12.79 1.47
C MET A 739 22.37 -13.61 1.44
N ARG A 740 21.82 -13.95 2.61
CA ARG A 740 20.61 -14.76 2.72
C ARG A 740 19.36 -14.06 2.18
N VAL A 741 19.24 -12.74 2.35
CA VAL A 741 18.14 -11.96 1.74
C VAL A 741 18.23 -11.96 0.21
N CYS A 742 19.44 -11.81 -0.36
CA CYS A 742 19.64 -11.93 -1.81
C CYS A 742 19.26 -13.32 -2.33
N ASP A 743 19.69 -14.38 -1.64
CA ASP A 743 19.37 -15.76 -2.02
C ASP A 743 17.87 -16.08 -1.83
N ALA A 744 17.20 -15.46 -0.85
CA ALA A 744 15.75 -15.56 -0.69
C ALA A 744 14.98 -14.90 -1.84
N LEU A 745 15.43 -13.73 -2.33
CA LEU A 745 14.85 -13.10 -3.52
C LEU A 745 15.07 -13.93 -4.79
N ALA A 746 16.25 -14.55 -4.92
CA ALA A 746 16.56 -15.47 -6.00
C ALA A 746 15.60 -16.67 -5.99
N ALA A 747 15.41 -17.31 -4.82
CA ALA A 747 14.46 -18.41 -4.64
C ALA A 747 13.00 -17.99 -4.86
N HIS A 748 12.65 -16.73 -4.55
CA HIS A 748 11.31 -16.18 -4.81
C HIS A 748 11.05 -15.96 -6.29
N GLY A 749 12.09 -15.87 -7.12
CA GLY A 749 12.00 -15.79 -8.58
C GLY A 749 11.68 -14.40 -9.12
N VAL A 750 12.22 -13.34 -8.49
CA VAL A 750 12.03 -11.97 -9.00
C VAL A 750 12.73 -11.80 -10.36
N THR A 751 11.94 -11.54 -11.40
CA THR A 751 12.41 -11.46 -12.79
C THR A 751 12.64 -10.01 -13.22
N TYR A 752 13.75 -9.74 -13.92
CA TYR A 752 13.98 -8.43 -14.51
C TYR A 752 13.12 -8.23 -15.76
N VAL A 753 12.34 -7.15 -15.79
CA VAL A 753 11.53 -6.73 -16.94
C VAL A 753 11.75 -5.24 -17.16
N GLU A 754 12.50 -4.88 -18.21
CA GLU A 754 12.79 -3.49 -18.56
C GLU A 754 11.51 -2.72 -18.98
N ASP A 755 11.27 -1.51 -18.46
CA ASP A 755 10.14 -0.68 -18.93
C ASP A 755 10.32 -0.29 -20.41
N PRO A 756 9.42 -0.72 -21.32
CA PRO A 756 9.53 -0.36 -22.74
C PRO A 756 9.33 1.14 -23.01
N ALA A 757 8.71 1.89 -22.09
CA ALA A 757 8.34 3.29 -22.29
C ALA A 757 9.46 4.26 -21.89
N SER A 758 10.13 4.01 -20.77
CA SER A 758 11.20 4.86 -20.23
C SER A 758 12.36 4.01 -19.68
N PRO A 759 13.15 3.32 -20.52
CA PRO A 759 14.36 2.67 -20.03
C PRO A 759 15.21 3.66 -19.23
N ILE A 760 15.73 3.28 -18.06
CA ILE A 760 16.53 4.17 -17.22
C ILE A 760 17.71 4.80 -17.99
N SER A 761 18.22 4.09 -19.02
CA SER A 761 19.22 4.57 -19.98
C SER A 761 18.84 5.84 -20.75
N ARG A 762 17.54 6.11 -20.86
CA ARG A 762 17.00 7.33 -21.48
C ARG A 762 16.62 8.41 -20.46
N ALA A 763 16.34 8.03 -19.21
CA ALA A 763 15.78 8.89 -18.16
C ALA A 763 16.82 9.49 -17.19
N LEU A 764 17.87 8.74 -16.84
CA LEU A 764 18.84 9.14 -15.82
C LEU A 764 19.52 10.49 -16.16
N GLY A 765 19.47 11.44 -15.22
CA GLY A 765 20.07 12.77 -15.36
C GLY A 765 19.29 13.75 -16.25
N LYS A 766 18.06 13.41 -16.67
CA LYS A 766 17.23 14.30 -17.50
C LYS A 766 15.97 14.77 -16.75
N PRO A 767 15.83 16.08 -16.48
CA PRO A 767 14.71 16.62 -15.70
C PRO A 767 13.34 16.53 -16.39
N ALA A 768 13.28 16.22 -17.68
CA ALA A 768 12.05 16.17 -18.47
C ALA A 768 11.48 14.76 -18.69
N VAL A 769 12.16 13.70 -18.23
CA VAL A 769 11.71 12.31 -18.41
C VAL A 769 11.11 11.81 -17.11
N ILE A 770 9.84 11.41 -17.15
CA ILE A 770 9.12 10.82 -16.02
C ILE A 770 9.28 9.31 -16.12
N ASP A 771 9.76 8.71 -15.04
CA ASP A 771 9.92 7.28 -14.87
C ASP A 771 8.83 6.69 -13.96
N THR A 772 8.74 5.35 -13.93
CA THR A 772 7.73 4.62 -13.14
C THR A 772 8.39 3.65 -12.18
N VAL A 773 8.40 3.99 -10.89
CA VAL A 773 8.90 3.12 -9.81
C VAL A 773 7.74 2.47 -9.07
N GLN A 774 7.73 1.14 -9.01
CA GLN A 774 6.81 0.34 -8.24
C GLN A 774 7.18 0.36 -6.75
N PRO A 775 6.20 0.47 -5.84
CA PRO A 775 6.46 0.23 -4.43
C PRO A 775 7.01 -1.20 -4.20
N PRO A 776 7.98 -1.40 -3.28
CA PRO A 776 8.60 -2.72 -3.02
C PRO A 776 7.62 -3.87 -2.78
N ARG A 777 6.47 -3.60 -2.13
CA ARG A 777 5.41 -4.59 -1.90
C ARG A 777 4.79 -5.12 -3.19
N VAL A 778 4.70 -4.27 -4.22
CA VAL A 778 4.15 -4.61 -5.54
C VAL A 778 5.18 -5.41 -6.33
N THR A 779 6.46 -5.01 -6.30
CA THR A 779 7.56 -5.78 -6.91
C THR A 779 7.65 -7.21 -6.33
N LEU A 780 7.50 -7.36 -5.01
CA LEU A 780 7.43 -8.67 -4.34
C LEU A 780 6.24 -9.51 -4.78
N LEU A 781 5.06 -8.88 -4.92
CA LEU A 781 3.84 -9.54 -5.37
C LEU A 781 3.96 -10.01 -6.81
N ASN A 782 4.39 -9.12 -7.70
CA ASN A 782 4.49 -9.38 -9.13
C ASN A 782 5.62 -10.33 -9.49
N ARG A 783 6.62 -10.48 -8.60
CA ARG A 783 7.88 -11.19 -8.88
C ARG A 783 8.55 -10.66 -10.15
N ALA A 784 8.37 -9.38 -10.42
CA ALA A 784 8.91 -8.71 -11.60
C ALA A 784 9.09 -7.22 -11.35
N GLY A 785 10.13 -6.65 -11.95
CA GLY A 785 10.44 -5.21 -11.94
C GLY A 785 11.66 -4.90 -12.79
N ASP A 786 11.91 -3.62 -13.05
CA ASP A 786 13.14 -3.14 -13.69
C ASP A 786 14.25 -2.87 -12.66
N CYS A 787 15.28 -2.11 -13.05
CA CYS A 787 16.46 -1.87 -12.23
C CYS A 787 16.17 -1.03 -10.99
N ASP A 788 15.30 -0.03 -11.10
CA ASP A 788 14.89 0.87 -10.03
C ASP A 788 13.88 0.19 -9.09
N ASP A 789 12.92 -0.57 -9.63
CA ASP A 789 12.03 -1.42 -8.85
C ASP A 789 12.82 -2.41 -7.97
N THR A 790 13.74 -3.16 -8.59
CA THR A 790 14.54 -4.18 -7.89
C THR A 790 15.54 -3.57 -6.93
N THR A 791 16.10 -2.40 -7.24
CA THR A 791 16.97 -1.65 -6.32
C THR A 791 16.20 -1.17 -5.10
N ALA A 792 15.03 -0.54 -5.29
CA ALA A 792 14.20 -0.08 -4.20
C ALA A 792 13.72 -1.25 -3.32
N LEU A 793 13.40 -2.40 -3.92
CA LEU A 793 13.04 -3.62 -3.20
C LEU A 793 14.19 -4.14 -2.33
N LEU A 794 15.37 -4.42 -2.92
CA LEU A 794 16.49 -4.98 -2.17
C LEU A 794 16.95 -4.03 -1.07
N ALA A 795 17.01 -2.73 -1.35
CA ALA A 795 17.32 -1.71 -0.36
C ALA A 795 16.33 -1.75 0.82
N SER A 796 15.03 -1.86 0.53
CA SER A 796 14.00 -1.89 1.58
C SER A 796 14.12 -3.13 2.48
N LEU A 797 14.41 -4.29 1.89
CA LEU A 797 14.58 -5.55 2.63
C LEU A 797 15.81 -5.53 3.53
N LEU A 798 16.95 -5.06 3.03
CA LEU A 798 18.19 -4.97 3.81
C LEU A 798 18.09 -3.93 4.93
N GLU A 799 17.49 -2.79 4.65
CA GLU A 799 17.26 -1.74 5.66
C GLU A 799 16.29 -2.20 6.76
N ALA A 800 15.27 -3.01 6.43
CA ALA A 800 14.31 -3.56 7.39
C ALA A 800 14.95 -4.46 8.46
N ILE A 801 16.10 -5.06 8.14
CA ILE A 801 16.88 -5.92 9.05
C ILE A 801 18.13 -5.22 9.62
N GLY A 802 18.29 -3.91 9.40
CA GLY A 802 19.38 -3.12 9.97
C GLY A 802 20.72 -3.21 9.21
N VAL A 803 20.70 -3.69 7.96
CA VAL A 803 21.84 -3.62 7.03
C VAL A 803 21.74 -2.30 6.26
N ARG A 804 22.72 -1.42 6.45
CA ARG A 804 22.74 -0.11 5.77
C ARG A 804 23.02 -0.28 4.29
N THR A 805 22.44 0.58 3.46
CA THR A 805 22.55 0.52 2.01
C THR A 805 22.98 1.86 1.39
N ALA A 806 23.47 1.79 0.17
CA ALA A 806 23.85 2.93 -0.66
C ALA A 806 23.39 2.69 -2.10
N ILE A 807 22.81 3.71 -2.72
CA ILE A 807 22.38 3.69 -4.12
C ILE A 807 23.62 3.94 -4.98
N LEU A 808 23.81 3.09 -5.99
CA LEU A 808 24.88 3.19 -6.97
C LEU A 808 24.30 3.45 -8.35
N THR A 809 24.87 4.41 -9.08
CA THR A 809 24.48 4.67 -10.47
C THR A 809 25.67 4.71 -11.40
N THR A 810 25.42 4.25 -12.62
CA THR A 810 26.29 4.39 -13.80
C THR A 810 25.42 4.88 -14.97
N PRO A 811 26.00 5.33 -16.11
CA PRO A 811 25.20 5.76 -17.25
C PRO A 811 24.11 4.74 -17.64
N GLY A 812 22.87 5.10 -17.35
CA GLY A 812 21.72 4.28 -17.71
C GLY A 812 21.56 2.98 -16.92
N HIS A 813 22.04 2.93 -15.69
CA HIS A 813 21.81 1.79 -14.80
C HIS A 813 21.89 2.19 -13.32
N ILE A 814 20.99 1.63 -12.51
CA ILE A 814 20.94 1.80 -11.05
C ILE A 814 21.03 0.43 -10.38
N PHE A 815 21.78 0.37 -9.29
CA PHE A 815 21.96 -0.83 -8.47
C PHE A 815 22.31 -0.43 -7.03
N LEU A 816 22.73 -1.38 -6.20
CA LEU A 816 22.88 -1.18 -4.76
C LEU A 816 24.28 -1.54 -4.27
N ALA A 817 24.71 -0.93 -3.18
CA ALA A 817 25.72 -1.48 -2.27
C ALA A 817 25.15 -1.61 -0.86
N PHE A 818 25.59 -2.63 -0.12
CA PHE A 818 25.24 -2.79 1.29
C PHE A 818 26.48 -2.82 2.18
N ASP A 819 26.30 -2.37 3.40
CA ASP A 819 27.33 -2.31 4.44
C ASP A 819 27.49 -3.68 5.09
N THR A 820 28.70 -4.24 4.99
CA THR A 820 29.00 -5.52 5.61
C THR A 820 29.09 -5.44 7.14
N GLY A 821 29.25 -4.23 7.70
CA GLY A 821 29.59 -3.99 9.11
C GLY A 821 31.08 -4.17 9.42
N GLU A 822 31.89 -4.55 8.43
CA GLU A 822 33.34 -4.63 8.56
C GLU A 822 34.00 -3.26 8.34
N PRO A 823 35.12 -2.95 9.02
CA PRO A 823 35.91 -1.75 8.77
C PRO A 823 36.39 -1.67 7.32
N ALA A 824 36.56 -0.46 6.79
CA ALA A 824 37.02 -0.24 5.42
C ALA A 824 38.36 -0.95 5.11
N GLU A 825 39.23 -1.12 6.11
CA GLU A 825 40.52 -1.80 5.98
C GLU A 825 40.38 -3.30 5.67
N SER A 826 39.25 -3.91 6.06
CA SER A 826 38.91 -5.31 5.78
C SER A 826 38.60 -5.55 4.30
N ALA A 827 38.24 -4.50 3.54
CA ALA A 827 37.87 -4.60 2.13
C ALA A 827 38.96 -5.30 1.29
N ARG A 828 40.24 -5.06 1.58
CA ARG A 828 41.36 -5.71 0.87
C ARG A 828 41.38 -7.24 1.03
N TYR A 829 40.95 -7.74 2.19
CA TYR A 829 40.90 -9.17 2.49
C TYR A 829 39.65 -9.81 1.90
N LEU A 830 38.56 -9.06 1.81
CA LEU A 830 37.28 -9.50 1.27
C LEU A 830 37.12 -9.23 -0.25
N SER A 831 38.14 -8.69 -0.94
CA SER A 831 38.12 -8.43 -2.39
C SER A 831 39.07 -9.33 -3.18
N ASP A 832 38.64 -9.89 -4.32
CA ASP A 832 39.49 -10.56 -5.30
C ASP A 832 39.24 -10.01 -6.73
N GLN A 833 39.92 -10.50 -7.76
CA GLN A 833 39.78 -10.07 -9.16
C GLN A 833 38.34 -10.04 -9.67
N LYS A 834 37.47 -10.91 -9.18
CA LYS A 834 36.04 -10.95 -9.56
C LYS A 834 35.13 -10.23 -8.55
N LEU A 835 35.42 -10.33 -7.26
CA LEU A 835 34.58 -9.82 -6.17
C LEU A 835 35.20 -8.56 -5.55
N LEU A 836 34.61 -7.39 -5.76
CA LEU A 836 35.11 -6.11 -5.25
C LEU A 836 34.40 -5.73 -3.95
N VAL A 837 35.14 -5.20 -2.98
CA VAL A 837 34.60 -4.51 -1.80
C VAL A 837 35.08 -3.07 -1.81
N ILE A 838 34.16 -2.12 -1.64
CA ILE A 838 34.41 -0.69 -1.65
C ILE A 838 34.65 -0.23 -0.20
N GLY A 839 35.85 0.26 0.11
CA GLY A 839 36.12 0.92 1.39
C GLY A 839 35.67 2.38 1.34
N ARG A 840 34.59 2.74 2.05
CA ARG A 840 34.05 4.13 2.07
C ARG A 840 33.31 4.42 3.38
N VAL A 841 33.39 5.65 3.87
CA VAL A 841 32.75 6.09 5.13
C VAL A 841 33.16 5.20 6.33
N GLY A 842 34.43 4.76 6.37
CA GLY A 842 34.98 3.92 7.44
C GLY A 842 34.45 2.47 7.47
N SER A 843 33.62 2.06 6.51
CA SER A 843 33.07 0.70 6.39
C SER A 843 33.40 0.05 5.05
N ALA A 844 33.27 -1.27 5.00
CA ALA A 844 33.41 -2.09 3.81
C ALA A 844 32.03 -2.37 3.19
N TRP A 845 31.86 -1.98 1.92
CA TRP A 845 30.60 -2.07 1.19
C TRP A 845 30.70 -3.05 0.02
N ILE A 846 29.69 -3.90 -0.14
CA ILE A 846 29.62 -4.84 -1.25
C ILE A 846 28.61 -4.32 -2.29
N PRO A 847 29.02 -4.08 -3.54
CA PRO A 847 28.10 -3.77 -4.63
C PRO A 847 27.35 -5.04 -5.07
N VAL A 848 26.05 -4.92 -5.28
CA VAL A 848 25.15 -6.00 -5.69
C VAL A 848 24.34 -5.52 -6.88
N GLU A 849 24.44 -6.26 -7.98
CA GLU A 849 23.60 -6.05 -9.14
C GLU A 849 22.20 -6.62 -8.88
N THR A 850 21.16 -5.79 -8.96
CA THR A 850 19.80 -6.13 -8.48
C THR A 850 18.92 -6.76 -9.55
N THR A 851 19.39 -6.82 -10.80
CA THR A 851 18.63 -7.32 -11.95
C THR A 851 18.85 -8.83 -12.21
N THR A 852 19.02 -9.25 -13.46
CA THR A 852 19.18 -10.66 -13.89
C THR A 852 20.22 -11.46 -13.09
N PRO A 853 21.39 -10.90 -12.70
CA PRO A 853 22.35 -11.61 -11.86
C PRO A 853 21.81 -12.05 -10.49
N LEU A 854 20.86 -11.31 -9.89
CA LEU A 854 20.25 -11.63 -8.60
C LEU A 854 19.42 -12.92 -8.65
N GLN A 855 18.82 -13.24 -9.79
CA GLN A 855 18.08 -14.51 -9.99
C GLN A 855 18.96 -15.76 -9.80
N HIS A 856 20.28 -15.60 -9.90
CA HIS A 856 21.26 -16.67 -9.75
C HIS A 856 21.95 -16.66 -8.38
N GLY A 857 21.40 -15.92 -7.41
CA GLY A 857 21.91 -15.83 -6.04
C GLY A 857 22.96 -14.75 -5.81
N PHE A 858 23.36 -14.61 -4.55
CA PHE A 858 24.18 -13.52 -4.03
C PHE A 858 25.53 -13.37 -4.74
N LEU A 859 26.28 -14.45 -4.92
CA LEU A 859 27.63 -14.37 -5.51
C LEU A 859 27.63 -13.88 -6.96
N SER A 860 26.62 -14.29 -7.73
CA SER A 860 26.42 -13.83 -9.11
C SER A 860 26.17 -12.33 -9.14
N ALA A 861 25.24 -11.86 -8.31
CA ALA A 861 24.91 -10.44 -8.15
C ALA A 861 26.10 -9.60 -7.71
N TRP A 862 26.91 -10.09 -6.77
CA TRP A 862 28.12 -9.42 -6.31
C TRP A 862 29.19 -9.33 -7.41
N ALA A 863 29.45 -10.43 -8.15
CA ALA A 863 30.42 -10.42 -9.23
C ALA A 863 30.04 -9.41 -10.35
N ALA A 864 28.76 -9.36 -10.72
CA ALA A 864 28.25 -8.41 -11.71
C ALA A 864 28.36 -6.96 -11.22
N GLY A 865 27.92 -6.66 -9.99
CA GLY A 865 28.05 -5.33 -9.40
C GLY A 865 29.52 -4.88 -9.30
N SER A 866 30.42 -5.82 -8.99
CA SER A 866 31.87 -5.58 -8.94
C SER A 866 32.45 -5.20 -10.30
N GLN A 867 31.95 -5.82 -11.39
CA GLN A 867 32.37 -5.50 -12.75
C GLN A 867 31.94 -4.09 -13.15
N LEU A 868 30.70 -3.70 -12.84
CA LEU A 868 30.18 -2.36 -13.11
C LEU A 868 30.98 -1.27 -12.39
N VAL A 869 31.23 -1.47 -11.09
CA VAL A 869 32.01 -0.51 -10.30
C VAL A 869 33.42 -0.38 -10.87
N ARG A 870 34.11 -1.48 -11.19
CA ARG A 870 35.45 -1.40 -11.81
C ARG A 870 35.45 -0.67 -13.15
N ALA A 871 34.42 -0.87 -13.97
CA ALA A 871 34.33 -0.24 -15.29
C ALA A 871 34.17 1.28 -15.19
N TYR A 872 33.39 1.79 -14.24
CA TYR A 872 33.01 3.20 -14.18
C TYR A 872 33.70 4.01 -13.08
N GLN A 873 34.19 3.39 -12.01
CA GLN A 873 34.80 4.12 -10.87
C GLN A 873 36.07 4.89 -11.26
N ALA A 874 36.86 4.38 -12.22
CA ALA A 874 38.12 5.01 -12.61
C ALA A 874 37.95 6.14 -13.64
N ASN A 875 36.99 6.02 -14.56
CA ASN A 875 36.94 6.83 -15.79
C ASN A 875 35.52 7.24 -16.24
N GLY A 876 34.46 6.97 -15.47
CA GLY A 876 33.07 7.28 -15.84
C GLY A 876 32.29 7.97 -14.73
N PRO A 877 31.08 8.50 -15.03
CA PRO A 877 30.20 9.07 -14.01
C PRO A 877 29.64 7.94 -13.15
N PHE A 878 30.22 7.78 -11.96
CA PHE A 878 29.81 6.79 -10.96
C PHE A 878 29.40 7.53 -9.69
N GLU A 879 28.14 7.37 -9.26
CA GLU A 879 27.65 7.94 -8.02
C GLU A 879 27.55 6.85 -6.94
N PHE A 880 27.90 7.25 -5.71
CA PHE A 880 27.73 6.43 -4.52
C PHE A 880 26.99 7.29 -3.50
N ILE A 881 25.72 6.98 -3.26
CA ILE A 881 24.83 7.81 -2.46
C ILE A 881 24.36 6.97 -1.26
N PRO A 882 24.90 7.21 -0.04
CA PRO A 882 24.42 6.53 1.16
C PRO A 882 22.92 6.79 1.36
N LEU A 883 22.14 5.74 1.57
CA LEU A 883 20.68 5.87 1.65
C LEU A 883 20.25 6.74 2.84
N ALA A 884 21.01 6.74 3.93
CA ALA A 884 20.77 7.59 5.09
C ALA A 884 20.82 9.09 4.74
N GLU A 885 21.72 9.50 3.85
CA GLU A 885 21.84 10.88 3.38
C GLU A 885 20.68 11.23 2.43
N ALA A 886 20.40 10.34 1.48
CA ALA A 886 19.28 10.50 0.55
C ALA A 886 17.93 10.61 1.27
N ARG A 887 17.69 9.78 2.31
CA ARG A 887 16.48 9.80 3.13
C ARG A 887 16.31 11.06 3.97
N ALA A 888 17.40 11.74 4.33
CA ALA A 888 17.31 13.01 5.05
C ALA A 888 16.68 14.10 4.17
N LEU A 889 16.87 14.03 2.86
CA LEU A 889 16.30 14.96 1.87
C LEU A 889 14.97 14.46 1.30
N TYR A 890 14.86 13.15 1.07
CA TYR A 890 13.71 12.46 0.47
C TYR A 890 13.25 11.29 1.36
N PRO A 891 12.42 11.57 2.39
CA PRO A 891 11.96 10.55 3.32
C PRO A 891 11.13 9.45 2.65
N ALA A 892 11.12 8.26 3.24
CA ALA A 892 10.36 7.11 2.75
C ALA A 892 8.84 7.37 2.74
N LEU A 893 8.16 6.86 1.71
CA LEU A 893 6.72 7.01 1.53
C LEU A 893 5.92 6.40 2.70
N PRO A 894 4.97 7.16 3.30
CA PRO A 894 4.10 6.67 4.36
C PRO A 894 2.91 5.90 3.76
N LEU A 895 3.21 4.77 3.10
CA LEU A 895 2.21 3.95 2.45
C LEU A 895 1.18 3.39 3.46
N PRO A 896 -0.10 3.27 3.08
CA PRO A 896 -1.12 2.65 3.93
C PRO A 896 -0.81 1.16 4.18
N PRO A 897 -1.42 0.54 5.21
CA PRO A 897 -1.35 -0.91 5.43
C PRO A 897 -1.72 -1.67 4.16
N SER A 898 -0.96 -2.73 3.87
CA SER A 898 -1.14 -3.56 2.69
C SER A 898 -2.08 -4.74 2.96
N THR A 899 -2.89 -5.14 1.98
CA THR A 899 -3.59 -6.43 2.00
C THR A 899 -2.86 -7.53 1.21
N ILE A 900 -1.72 -7.19 0.61
CA ILE A 900 -0.91 -8.12 -0.17
C ILE A 900 -0.38 -9.22 0.75
N ALA A 901 -0.78 -10.45 0.48
CA ALA A 901 -0.12 -11.63 1.00
C ALA A 901 0.92 -12.11 -0.02
N VAL A 902 2.21 -11.99 0.31
CA VAL A 902 3.30 -12.49 -0.55
C VAL A 902 3.53 -13.97 -0.24
N ALA A 903 3.45 -14.80 -1.28
CA ALA A 903 3.80 -16.22 -1.22
C ALA A 903 5.33 -16.37 -1.13
N GLU A 904 5.81 -16.76 0.05
CA GLU A 904 7.22 -16.95 0.36
C GLU A 904 7.82 -18.15 -0.40
N PRO A 905 9.12 -18.11 -0.76
CA PRO A 905 9.79 -19.25 -1.35
C PRO A 905 9.90 -20.43 -0.39
N ALA A 906 10.03 -21.65 -0.95
CA ALA A 906 10.29 -22.85 -0.17
C ALA A 906 11.61 -22.71 0.59
N ARG A 907 11.60 -23.06 1.88
CA ARG A 907 12.78 -22.89 2.74
C ARG A 907 13.99 -23.69 2.26
N SER A 908 13.76 -24.90 1.75
CA SER A 908 14.80 -25.74 1.15
C SER A 908 15.48 -25.08 -0.04
N ALA A 909 14.74 -24.35 -0.88
CA ALA A 909 15.30 -23.61 -2.02
C ALA A 909 16.20 -22.45 -1.56
N VAL A 910 15.78 -21.71 -0.53
CA VAL A 910 16.58 -20.63 0.07
C VAL A 910 17.84 -21.19 0.71
N ASP A 911 17.72 -22.25 1.50
CA ASP A 911 18.84 -22.87 2.20
C ASP A 911 19.87 -23.45 1.20
N GLY A 912 19.42 -24.10 0.11
CA GLY A 912 20.29 -24.61 -0.95
C GLY A 912 21.09 -23.51 -1.68
N LEU A 913 20.45 -22.38 -2.02
CA LEU A 913 21.15 -21.24 -2.62
C LEU A 913 22.14 -20.60 -1.64
N TYR A 914 21.74 -20.46 -0.38
CA TYR A 914 22.59 -19.90 0.66
C TYR A 914 23.84 -20.76 0.95
N GLU A 915 23.70 -22.08 1.00
CA GLU A 915 24.83 -23.01 1.14
C GLU A 915 25.79 -22.91 -0.05
N ALA A 916 25.27 -22.81 -1.27
CA ALA A 916 26.07 -22.60 -2.47
C ALA A 916 26.82 -21.25 -2.43
N SER A 917 26.14 -20.18 -2.00
CA SER A 917 26.74 -18.85 -1.80
C SER A 917 27.85 -18.87 -0.73
N LEU A 918 27.65 -19.56 0.40
CA LEU A 918 28.67 -19.72 1.45
C LEU A 918 29.89 -20.53 0.97
N ALA A 919 29.65 -21.61 0.21
CA ALA A 919 30.71 -22.43 -0.35
C ALA A 919 31.55 -21.63 -1.37
N GLY A 920 30.90 -20.90 -2.28
CA GLY A 920 31.58 -20.08 -3.27
C GLY A 920 32.30 -18.86 -2.66
N PHE A 921 31.73 -18.26 -1.60
CA PHE A 921 32.38 -17.22 -0.79
C PHE A 921 33.70 -17.74 -0.20
N THR A 922 33.67 -18.94 0.41
CA THR A 922 34.85 -19.58 0.99
C THR A 922 35.87 -19.96 -0.08
N ALA A 923 35.44 -20.54 -1.19
CA ALA A 923 36.33 -20.94 -2.28
C ALA A 923 37.08 -19.74 -2.88
N SER A 924 36.35 -18.65 -3.15
CA SER A 924 36.91 -17.46 -3.83
C SER A 924 37.79 -16.63 -2.90
N LEU A 925 37.33 -16.35 -1.68
CA LEU A 925 38.00 -15.40 -0.80
C LEU A 925 38.95 -16.03 0.21
N TYR A 926 38.80 -17.32 0.53
CA TYR A 926 39.73 -18.02 1.40
C TYR A 926 40.66 -18.94 0.63
N THR A 927 40.13 -19.97 -0.04
CA THR A 927 40.95 -21.03 -0.66
C THR A 927 41.87 -20.49 -1.75
N ALA A 928 41.33 -19.76 -2.73
CA ALA A 928 42.12 -19.22 -3.84
C ALA A 928 43.17 -18.19 -3.37
N LYS A 929 42.78 -17.29 -2.45
CA LYS A 929 43.68 -16.29 -1.89
C LYS A 929 44.80 -16.87 -1.05
N LEU A 930 44.49 -17.87 -0.22
CA LEU A 930 45.49 -18.55 0.60
C LEU A 930 46.55 -19.21 -0.29
N ALA A 931 46.14 -19.93 -1.33
CA ALA A 931 47.07 -20.52 -2.29
C ALA A 931 47.95 -19.46 -3.00
N GLY A 932 47.37 -18.33 -3.36
CA GLY A 932 48.11 -17.19 -3.94
C GLY A 932 49.14 -16.59 -2.97
N LEU A 933 48.80 -16.44 -1.69
CA LEU A 933 49.73 -15.99 -0.64
C LEU A 933 50.85 -17.02 -0.41
N GLU A 934 50.52 -18.31 -0.36
CA GLU A 934 51.50 -19.39 -0.18
C GLU A 934 52.49 -19.46 -1.34
N THR A 935 52.02 -19.27 -2.57
CA THR A 935 52.87 -19.21 -3.77
C THR A 935 53.82 -18.03 -3.70
N ARG A 936 53.33 -16.84 -3.30
CA ARG A 936 54.16 -15.63 -3.15
C ARG A 936 55.19 -15.75 -2.02
N LEU A 937 54.89 -16.53 -0.98
CA LEU A 937 55.83 -16.80 0.11
C LEU A 937 57.00 -17.69 -0.33
N GLN A 938 56.86 -18.48 -1.40
CA GLN A 938 57.94 -19.30 -1.93
C GLN A 938 59.06 -18.39 -2.48
N GLY A 939 60.20 -18.35 -1.78
CA GLY A 939 61.37 -17.57 -2.16
C GLY A 939 61.53 -16.21 -1.47
N LEU A 940 60.63 -15.84 -0.55
CA LEU A 940 60.77 -14.65 0.29
C LEU A 940 61.35 -14.99 1.67
N SER A 941 62.08 -14.04 2.26
CA SER A 941 62.64 -14.18 3.63
C SER A 941 62.65 -12.83 4.37
N GLY A 942 62.90 -12.87 5.68
CA GLY A 942 62.96 -11.68 6.54
C GLY A 942 61.64 -10.90 6.58
N THR A 943 61.72 -9.56 6.67
CA THR A 943 60.57 -8.66 6.80
C THR A 943 59.51 -8.82 5.69
N GLN A 944 59.92 -9.13 4.46
CA GLN A 944 58.97 -9.32 3.35
C GLN A 944 58.11 -10.59 3.54
N ALA A 945 58.72 -11.69 4.00
CA ALA A 945 58.01 -12.91 4.35
C ALA A 945 57.10 -12.68 5.58
N ALA A 946 57.60 -11.99 6.62
CA ALA A 946 56.85 -11.69 7.83
C ALA A 946 55.57 -10.88 7.53
N ARG A 947 55.65 -9.86 6.66
CA ARG A 947 54.48 -9.06 6.24
C ARG A 947 53.42 -9.91 5.51
N LEU A 948 53.83 -10.82 4.64
CA LEU A 948 52.90 -11.74 3.96
C LEU A 948 52.31 -12.78 4.90
N ARG A 949 53.08 -13.30 5.86
CA ARG A 949 52.60 -14.18 6.93
C ARG A 949 51.54 -13.50 7.80
N VAL A 950 51.69 -12.21 8.08
CA VAL A 950 50.65 -11.42 8.75
C VAL A 950 49.37 -11.38 7.91
N GLN A 951 49.46 -11.12 6.60
CA GLN A 951 48.28 -11.13 5.73
C GLN A 951 47.62 -12.52 5.68
N GLN A 952 48.42 -13.59 5.60
CA GLN A 952 47.95 -14.97 5.66
C GLN A 952 47.20 -15.27 6.97
N GLY A 953 47.78 -14.87 8.10
CA GLY A 953 47.17 -15.09 9.41
C GLY A 953 45.87 -14.29 9.60
N ILE A 954 45.81 -13.05 9.10
CA ILE A 954 44.58 -12.24 9.14
C ILE A 954 43.47 -12.94 8.35
N LEU A 955 43.78 -13.38 7.12
CA LEU A 955 42.84 -14.10 6.28
C LEU A 955 42.35 -15.39 6.96
N GLN A 956 43.26 -16.19 7.53
CA GLN A 956 42.91 -17.40 8.25
C GLN A 956 42.01 -17.11 9.46
N ALA A 957 42.30 -16.06 10.22
CA ALA A 957 41.48 -15.68 11.37
C ALA A 957 40.07 -15.24 10.98
N MET A 958 39.93 -14.40 9.94
CA MET A 958 38.62 -13.96 9.42
C MET A 958 37.74 -15.15 9.01
N PHE A 959 38.35 -16.22 8.50
CA PHE A 959 37.65 -17.45 8.10
C PHE A 959 37.57 -18.52 9.21
N GLY A 960 37.85 -18.16 10.47
CA GLY A 960 37.69 -19.04 11.63
C GLY A 960 38.82 -20.05 11.85
N ARG A 961 39.91 -19.97 11.09
CA ARG A 961 41.08 -20.86 11.16
C ARG A 961 42.09 -20.33 12.18
N LEU A 962 41.67 -20.30 13.45
CA LEU A 962 42.41 -19.63 14.53
C LEU A 962 43.76 -20.28 14.83
N ALA A 963 43.85 -21.60 14.77
CA ALA A 963 45.09 -22.33 15.01
C ALA A 963 46.15 -22.06 13.94
N GLU A 964 45.74 -22.05 12.67
CA GLU A 964 46.58 -21.67 11.54
C GLU A 964 47.02 -20.20 11.65
N ALA A 965 46.08 -19.30 11.94
CA ALA A 965 46.36 -17.87 12.11
C ALA A 965 47.39 -17.61 13.22
N GLY A 966 47.22 -18.25 14.37
CA GLY A 966 48.15 -18.17 15.49
C GLY A 966 49.58 -18.59 15.09
N ARG A 967 49.72 -19.73 14.38
CA ARG A 967 51.02 -20.20 13.87
C ARG A 967 51.63 -19.22 12.87
N ALA A 968 50.82 -18.64 11.98
CA ALA A 968 51.29 -17.65 11.01
C ALA A 968 51.84 -16.39 11.71
N PHE A 969 51.14 -15.87 12.71
CA PHE A 969 51.61 -14.71 13.49
C PHE A 969 52.83 -15.01 14.35
N GLU A 970 52.92 -16.18 14.97
CA GLU A 970 54.11 -16.59 15.71
C GLU A 970 55.34 -16.71 14.81
N THR A 971 55.16 -17.22 13.59
CA THR A 971 56.22 -17.32 12.59
C THR A 971 56.66 -15.93 12.12
N ALA A 972 55.70 -15.06 11.80
CA ALA A 972 55.99 -13.67 11.41
C ALA A 972 56.75 -12.91 12.51
N ARG A 973 56.41 -13.13 13.79
CA ARG A 973 57.12 -12.56 14.94
C ARG A 973 58.57 -13.03 15.04
N LYS A 974 58.86 -14.29 14.67
CA LYS A 974 60.23 -14.84 14.67
C LYS A 974 61.04 -14.31 13.50
N GLU A 975 60.42 -14.16 12.33
CA GLU A 975 61.05 -13.65 11.11
C GLU A 975 61.38 -12.16 11.19
N ASP A 976 60.51 -11.36 11.82
CA ASP A 976 60.75 -9.94 12.10
C ASP A 976 60.21 -9.56 13.50
N PRO A 977 61.08 -9.58 14.53
CA PRO A 977 60.70 -9.20 15.89
C PRO A 977 60.31 -7.73 16.06
N GLY A 978 60.71 -6.85 15.13
CA GLY A 978 60.41 -5.42 15.16
C GLY A 978 59.04 -5.05 14.58
N LEU A 979 58.43 -5.96 13.82
CA LEU A 979 57.10 -5.76 13.25
C LEU A 979 56.02 -5.82 14.34
N VAL A 980 55.22 -4.76 14.46
CA VAL A 980 54.19 -4.63 15.50
C VAL A 980 52.97 -5.53 15.24
N ALA A 981 52.58 -5.66 13.97
CA ALA A 981 51.34 -6.33 13.56
C ALA A 981 51.18 -7.80 14.06
N PRO A 982 52.20 -8.68 14.02
CA PRO A 982 52.11 -10.04 14.57
C PRO A 982 51.67 -10.09 16.04
N TYR A 983 52.17 -9.17 16.88
CA TYR A 983 51.83 -9.15 18.31
C TYR A 983 50.37 -8.77 18.54
N VAL A 984 49.89 -7.74 17.84
CA VAL A 984 48.50 -7.27 17.92
C VAL A 984 47.54 -8.36 17.43
N ASN A 985 47.84 -8.96 16.29
CA ASN A 985 46.95 -9.94 15.66
C ASN A 985 46.95 -11.30 16.40
N LEU A 986 48.08 -11.73 16.95
CA LEU A 986 48.14 -12.91 17.80
C LEU A 986 47.34 -12.70 19.11
N ALA A 987 47.46 -11.53 19.72
CA ALA A 987 46.65 -11.18 20.89
C ALA A 987 45.15 -11.16 20.56
N ASN A 988 44.75 -10.64 19.39
CA ASN A 988 43.37 -10.70 18.92
C ASN A 988 42.84 -12.14 18.83
N VAL A 989 43.60 -13.05 18.22
CA VAL A 989 43.23 -14.47 18.13
C VAL A 989 43.07 -15.07 19.54
N LEU A 990 44.03 -14.82 20.44
CA LEU A 990 43.98 -15.33 21.81
C LEU A 990 42.80 -14.77 22.62
N LEU A 991 42.39 -13.51 22.38
CA LEU A 991 41.20 -12.93 23.00
C LEU A 991 39.91 -13.60 22.51
N VAL A 992 39.82 -13.93 21.21
CA VAL A 992 38.68 -14.69 20.66
C VAL A 992 38.63 -16.09 21.27
N GLU A 993 39.77 -16.74 21.47
CA GLU A 993 39.89 -18.02 22.18
C GLU A 993 39.69 -17.91 23.71
N LYS A 994 39.36 -16.72 24.24
CA LYS A 994 39.19 -16.43 25.67
C LYS A 994 40.45 -16.63 26.53
N LYS A 995 41.64 -16.53 25.94
CA LYS A 995 42.96 -16.67 26.59
C LYS A 995 43.60 -15.29 26.88
N ALA A 996 42.93 -14.47 27.69
CA ALA A 996 43.35 -13.08 27.93
C ALA A 996 44.73 -12.92 28.58
N GLU A 997 45.17 -13.86 29.42
CA GLU A 997 46.51 -13.83 30.02
C GLU A 997 47.62 -14.06 28.99
N ALA A 998 47.42 -15.03 28.10
CA ALA A 998 48.35 -15.29 27.00
C ALA A 998 48.40 -14.09 26.04
N ALA A 999 47.23 -13.50 25.72
CA ALA A 999 47.15 -12.30 24.89
C ALA A 999 47.96 -11.14 25.50
N LEU A 1000 47.81 -10.90 26.81
CA LEU A 1000 48.53 -9.85 27.51
C LEU A 1000 50.05 -10.11 27.55
N ALA A 1001 50.48 -11.36 27.71
CA ALA A 1001 51.90 -11.73 27.65
C ALA A 1001 52.51 -11.38 26.28
N VAL A 1002 51.81 -11.69 25.19
CA VAL A 1002 52.22 -11.34 23.82
C VAL A 1002 52.29 -9.82 23.65
N ILE A 1003 51.31 -9.07 24.15
CA ILE A 1003 51.32 -7.60 24.04
C ILE A 1003 52.43 -6.95 24.88
N ARG A 1004 52.73 -7.47 26.07
CA ARG A 1004 53.86 -6.99 26.89
C ARG A 1004 55.19 -7.18 26.19
N ASP A 1005 55.36 -8.32 25.52
CA ASP A 1005 56.53 -8.62 24.68
C ASP A 1005 56.66 -7.57 23.54
N GLY A 1006 55.56 -7.26 22.85
CA GLY A 1006 55.54 -6.20 21.83
C GLY A 1006 55.85 -4.80 22.38
N LEU A 1007 55.23 -4.41 23.51
CA LEU A 1007 55.43 -3.11 24.15
C LEU A 1007 56.86 -2.91 24.70
N ALA A 1008 57.56 -4.01 25.06
CA ALA A 1008 58.96 -3.94 25.45
C ALA A 1008 59.87 -3.50 24.29
N ARG A 1009 59.45 -3.74 23.04
CA ARG A 1009 60.18 -3.35 21.82
C ARG A 1009 59.72 -2.01 21.26
N SER A 1010 58.41 -1.73 21.32
CA SER A 1010 57.82 -0.49 20.82
C SER A 1010 56.76 0.04 21.79
N SER A 1011 57.23 0.72 22.84
CA SER A 1011 56.40 1.20 23.95
C SER A 1011 55.45 2.34 23.54
N GLY A 1012 55.81 3.10 22.52
CA GLY A 1012 55.02 4.22 21.97
C GLY A 1012 53.99 3.82 20.90
N SER A 1013 53.87 2.54 20.53
CA SER A 1013 52.94 2.13 19.46
C SER A 1013 51.47 2.30 19.91
N PRO A 1014 50.63 3.04 19.15
CA PRO A 1014 49.20 3.18 19.44
C PRO A 1014 48.47 1.84 19.36
N LEU A 1015 48.80 0.99 18.39
CA LEU A 1015 48.13 -0.31 18.18
C LEU A 1015 48.41 -1.29 19.33
N LEU A 1016 49.65 -1.32 19.85
CA LEU A 1016 49.99 -2.17 21.00
C LEU A 1016 49.34 -1.68 22.28
N ASN A 1017 49.28 -0.36 22.50
CA ASN A 1017 48.58 0.21 23.65
C ASN A 1017 47.06 -0.01 23.55
N LEU A 1018 46.46 0.06 22.36
CA LEU A 1018 45.06 -0.29 22.15
C LEU A 1018 44.79 -1.78 22.43
N ALA A 1019 45.65 -2.68 21.92
CA ALA A 1019 45.53 -4.11 22.18
C ALA A 1019 45.71 -4.43 23.68
N ALA A 1020 46.61 -3.74 24.38
CA ALA A 1020 46.78 -3.85 25.83
C ALA A 1020 45.51 -3.41 26.58
N ALA A 1021 44.91 -2.28 26.18
CA ALA A 1021 43.66 -1.81 26.77
C ALA A 1021 42.54 -2.85 26.62
N ARG A 1022 42.42 -3.48 25.44
CA ARG A 1022 41.46 -4.56 25.19
C ARG A 1022 41.74 -5.81 26.03
N CYS A 1023 43.01 -6.21 26.19
CA CYS A 1023 43.37 -7.34 27.05
C CYS A 1023 43.02 -7.09 28.52
N TRP A 1024 43.30 -5.89 29.04
CA TRP A 1024 42.94 -5.52 30.42
C TRP A 1024 41.43 -5.41 30.63
N ALA A 1025 40.71 -4.86 29.65
CA ALA A 1025 39.25 -4.81 29.69
C ALA A 1025 38.63 -6.22 29.68
N ALA A 1026 39.14 -7.14 28.86
CA ALA A 1026 38.70 -8.54 28.84
C ALA A 1026 38.95 -9.28 30.17
N LYS A 1027 39.94 -8.82 30.96
CA LYS A 1027 40.21 -9.29 32.33
C LYS A 1027 39.38 -8.57 33.41
N GLY A 1028 38.60 -7.55 33.04
CA GLY A 1028 37.83 -6.71 33.97
C GLY A 1028 38.63 -5.59 34.66
N ASP A 1029 39.91 -5.39 34.32
CA ASP A 1029 40.76 -4.34 34.92
C ASP A 1029 40.59 -3.01 34.15
N ARG A 1030 39.50 -2.31 34.45
CA ARG A 1030 39.13 -1.04 33.79
C ARG A 1030 40.16 0.06 34.00
N ARG A 1031 40.85 0.08 35.16
CA ARG A 1031 41.85 1.11 35.47
C ARG A 1031 43.04 1.00 34.52
N ARG A 1032 43.60 -0.20 34.37
CA ARG A 1032 44.72 -0.41 33.43
C ARG A 1032 44.29 -0.27 31.97
N ALA A 1033 43.05 -0.64 31.65
CA ALA A 1033 42.51 -0.40 30.32
C ALA A 1033 42.48 1.10 29.99
N ALA A 1034 42.02 1.95 30.92
CA ALA A 1034 42.02 3.40 30.77
C ALA A 1034 43.44 4.01 30.67
N GLU A 1035 44.39 3.52 31.48
CA GLU A 1035 45.80 3.96 31.43
C GLU A 1035 46.42 3.74 30.05
N HIS A 1036 46.18 2.58 29.42
CA HIS A 1036 46.67 2.31 28.08
C HIS A 1036 45.90 3.08 27.01
N LEU A 1037 44.59 3.27 27.17
CA LEU A 1037 43.78 4.06 26.23
C LEU A 1037 44.18 5.55 26.24
N ALA A 1038 44.57 6.10 27.40
CA ALA A 1038 45.10 7.46 27.50
C ALA A 1038 46.40 7.64 26.69
N LYS A 1039 47.25 6.60 26.64
CA LYS A 1039 48.45 6.58 25.78
C LYS A 1039 48.09 6.56 24.29
N VAL A 1040 47.05 5.83 23.90
CA VAL A 1040 46.52 5.87 22.52
C VAL A 1040 46.01 7.27 22.21
N ARG A 1041 45.23 7.88 23.11
CA ARG A 1041 44.67 9.23 22.92
C ARG A 1041 45.75 10.30 22.73
N ALA A 1042 46.91 10.14 23.34
CA ALA A 1042 48.04 11.06 23.17
C ALA A 1042 48.66 11.01 21.75
N SER A 1043 48.55 9.88 21.04
CA SER A 1043 49.09 9.69 19.69
C SER A 1043 48.03 9.73 18.59
N ASP A 1044 46.83 9.23 18.87
CA ASP A 1044 45.70 9.11 17.94
C ASP A 1044 44.38 9.28 18.72
N PRO A 1045 43.92 10.53 18.89
CA PRO A 1045 42.69 10.83 19.63
C PRO A 1045 41.44 10.16 19.03
N ALA A 1046 41.32 10.14 17.69
CA ALA A 1046 40.17 9.59 17.00
C ALA A 1046 40.05 8.08 17.21
N LEU A 1047 41.17 7.35 17.16
CA LEU A 1047 41.21 5.93 17.46
C LEU A 1047 40.87 5.64 18.94
N ALA A 1048 41.38 6.45 19.86
CA ALA A 1048 41.09 6.28 21.29
C ALA A 1048 39.61 6.50 21.61
N ASP A 1049 38.99 7.54 21.03
CA ASP A 1049 37.59 7.87 21.27
C ASP A 1049 36.64 6.81 20.70
N ARG A 1050 36.94 6.26 19.52
CA ARG A 1050 36.19 5.15 18.93
C ARG A 1050 36.14 3.93 19.86
N TYR A 1051 37.26 3.58 20.49
CA TYR A 1051 37.35 2.39 21.35
C TYR A 1051 37.03 2.64 22.83
N ALA A 1052 37.01 3.89 23.29
CA ALA A 1052 36.58 4.25 24.64
C ALA A 1052 35.11 3.87 24.91
N LEU A 1053 34.24 4.13 23.93
CA LEU A 1053 32.81 3.82 23.98
C LEU A 1053 32.58 2.30 24.05
N ILE A 1054 33.30 1.55 23.21
CA ILE A 1054 33.21 0.10 23.06
C ILE A 1054 33.70 -0.64 24.32
N LEU A 1055 34.74 -0.11 24.98
CA LEU A 1055 35.30 -0.71 26.19
C LEU A 1055 34.55 -0.27 27.47
N GLY A 1056 33.56 0.63 27.36
CA GLY A 1056 32.79 1.14 28.49
C GLY A 1056 33.64 1.92 29.50
N ILE A 1057 34.59 2.73 29.01
CA ILE A 1057 35.59 3.45 29.83
C ILE A 1057 35.23 4.95 29.99
N ASP A 1058 34.10 5.40 29.43
CA ASP A 1058 33.71 6.82 29.47
C ASP A 1058 33.07 7.28 30.80
N GLN A 1059 33.28 8.56 31.15
CA GLN A 1059 32.84 9.23 32.38
C GLN A 1059 31.67 10.23 32.14
N GLY A 1060 31.08 10.31 30.94
CA GLY A 1060 30.01 11.30 30.70
C GLY A 1060 29.24 11.24 29.39
N SER A 1061 28.50 10.16 29.11
CA SER A 1061 27.24 10.23 28.34
C SER A 1061 26.49 8.88 28.37
N PRO A 1062 25.18 8.82 28.70
CA PRO A 1062 24.41 7.59 28.64
C PRO A 1062 23.79 7.41 27.24
N ARG A 1063 24.42 6.61 26.38
CA ARG A 1063 23.72 5.91 25.30
C ARG A 1063 24.02 4.42 25.41
N ALA A 1064 22.96 3.64 25.55
CA ALA A 1064 23.02 2.18 25.68
C ALA A 1064 23.70 1.58 24.44
N ALA A 1065 24.69 0.71 24.66
CA ALA A 1065 25.19 -0.18 23.62
C ALA A 1065 24.15 -1.28 23.40
N ASP A 1066 23.70 -1.47 22.16
CA ASP A 1066 22.87 -2.61 21.77
C ASP A 1066 23.61 -3.92 22.10
N GLU A 1067 22.89 -4.92 22.61
CA GLU A 1067 23.46 -6.21 23.05
C GLU A 1067 24.17 -6.99 21.93
N GLY A 1068 23.98 -6.60 20.66
CA GLY A 1068 24.66 -7.16 19.49
C GLY A 1068 26.12 -6.72 19.27
N ASP A 1069 26.58 -5.65 19.94
CA ASP A 1069 27.90 -5.03 19.72
C ASP A 1069 29.03 -5.58 20.62
N ARG A 1070 28.80 -6.70 21.33
CA ARG A 1070 29.77 -7.23 22.32
C ARG A 1070 31.10 -7.73 21.73
N PHE A 1071 31.24 -7.82 20.41
CA PHE A 1071 32.53 -8.02 19.74
C PHE A 1071 32.73 -6.93 18.68
N PRO A 1072 33.38 -5.80 19.00
CA PRO A 1072 33.77 -4.85 17.96
C PRO A 1072 34.62 -5.57 16.91
N ALA A 1073 34.40 -5.24 15.65
CA ALA A 1073 35.21 -5.71 14.53
C ALA A 1073 36.70 -5.68 14.91
N LEU A 1074 37.36 -6.84 14.83
CA LEU A 1074 38.75 -7.01 15.22
C LEU A 1074 39.61 -6.10 14.34
N LEU A 1075 40.28 -5.12 14.95
CA LEU A 1075 41.24 -4.30 14.22
C LEU A 1075 42.47 -5.15 13.93
N TRP A 1076 42.59 -5.60 12.69
CA TRP A 1076 43.75 -6.32 12.21
C TRP A 1076 44.87 -5.33 11.86
N GLY A 1077 46.02 -5.44 12.54
CA GLY A 1077 47.19 -4.62 12.23
C GLY A 1077 47.73 -4.97 10.85
N GLY A 1078 47.62 -4.06 9.89
CA GLY A 1078 48.26 -4.14 8.58
C GLY A 1078 49.75 -3.79 8.70
N GLY A 1079 50.61 -4.49 7.97
CA GLY A 1079 52.07 -4.39 8.11
C GLY A 1079 52.74 -3.21 7.40
N GLU A 1080 52.16 -2.01 7.41
CA GLU A 1080 52.90 -0.81 7.02
C GLU A 1080 53.97 -0.48 8.07
#